data_AF-A0A815XEF4-F1
#
_entry.id   AF-A0A815XEF4-F1
#
_cell.length_a   1.000
_cell.length_b   1.000
_cell.length_c   1.000
_cell.angle_alpha   90.00
_cell.angle_beta   90.00
_cell.angle_gamma   90.00
#
_symmetry.space_group_name_H-M   'P 1'
#
loop_
_entity.id
_entity.type
_entity.pdbx_description
1 polymer ?
#
loop_
_entity_poly.entity_id
_entity_poly.type
_entity_poly.pdbx_seq_one_letter_code
_entity_poly.pdbx_strand_id
1 'polypeptide(L)'
;RKELEALRQIRLNEMQEKRKTKEKMIEQHLNEKRKQKQTAAIAKQKSFQQKRAERVARLKSTTVELKKKLALKQEESDRRHVTQIEEIRRKAVEMSAMRGPSAENSHHHTSPQDDNKTTTTAVSTTEEPVATRKCCTLCNLLLASDLHLQTHLRGTRHNQLLIERTSQKNENGTRKSATQEEIDTFNNECIATVTNDDIVRQEFAFNKERKHTMKKRAKKLRLRITQRSTAYEAENAQRPHLTSTHKPRIQRFLHELEKSLNTTARKETLNTTNYLTCQRILTEFVKIFDTHGYEKDSPLEQRVFFSLNGYSTLTKMIELRAECHKPALAPESLIALAASVYRAATKNNLENALYILKSGKVLTLIESLVRHLTGLKIDDVTTINGDHNESEKLAQIDLVNNLAEVLANSMTIYNSILDDIRKHEKETNEDQLTINCITDVISYMANVGVLDRIAALFRTARAIINTTKSRLPDMITHLLNLVQQMILFSRPKQCHSPFDPSSKKSSNDPAQVLNIMKSTNFCEIFFLLYGILIHETDNNNQIIHDNHHTITLHEKTLIIVQNSLVLLNTIAILDLETFQTVLGDDTISLQLRHVTNYILAYCSHQQTSTSDTLLNQIILLIGYYCVLNQDNQCRLAFGNRPTVLQQLSCLPFRYFVESKYMDTLFPTLIACSFDCETTRTILQTEMSLDLIVNFIQTKLNETNENDNEFVFHMRFPRDEWNNALKYYRPISKLPLNSIATHEPTGNKNHNDEEKENVSDILGKEIKA
;
A
#
# COMPACT_ATOMS: atom_id res chain seq x y z
N ARG A 1 -10.12 56.41 -60.71
CA ARG A 1 -10.67 55.64 -59.55
C ARG A 1 -10.73 54.14 -59.84
N LYS A 2 -11.38 53.68 -60.93
CA LYS A 2 -11.41 52.26 -61.32
C LYS A 2 -10.03 51.64 -61.61
N GLU A 3 -9.11 52.37 -62.24
CA GLU A 3 -7.74 51.88 -62.50
C GLU A 3 -6.90 51.72 -61.22
N LEU A 4 -7.01 52.66 -60.28
CA LEU A 4 -6.38 52.57 -58.96
C LEU A 4 -6.90 51.37 -58.14
N GLU A 5 -8.19 51.05 -58.30
CA GLU A 5 -8.81 49.90 -57.65
C GLU A 5 -8.39 48.57 -58.31
N ALA A 6 -8.25 48.54 -59.63
CA ALA A 6 -7.68 47.40 -60.35
C ALA A 6 -6.21 47.13 -59.95
N LEU A 7 -5.39 48.19 -59.83
CA LEU A 7 -4.00 48.07 -59.39
C LEU A 7 -3.89 47.55 -57.95
N ARG A 8 -4.80 47.98 -57.07
CA ARG A 8 -4.91 47.48 -55.69
C ARG A 8 -5.27 46.00 -55.67
N GLN A 9 -6.19 45.56 -56.52
CA GLN A 9 -6.62 44.16 -56.60
C GLN A 9 -5.51 43.24 -57.12
N ILE A 10 -4.74 43.68 -58.12
CA ILE A 10 -3.58 42.95 -58.63
C ILE A 10 -2.54 42.76 -57.53
N ARG A 11 -2.20 43.84 -56.79
CA ARG A 11 -1.23 43.77 -55.69
C ARG A 11 -1.70 42.88 -54.54
N LEU A 12 -3.01 42.81 -54.29
CA LEU A 12 -3.60 41.92 -53.30
C LEU A 12 -3.47 40.45 -53.72
N ASN A 13 -3.75 40.15 -55.00
CA ASN A 13 -3.64 38.80 -55.56
C ASN A 13 -2.19 38.32 -55.58
N GLU A 14 -1.23 39.17 -55.97
CA GLU A 14 0.20 38.86 -55.90
C GLU A 14 0.65 38.57 -54.46
N MET A 15 0.14 39.31 -53.48
CA MET A 15 0.44 39.06 -52.07
C MET A 15 -0.14 37.74 -51.58
N GLN A 16 -1.35 37.38 -52.03
CA GLN A 16 -1.98 36.10 -51.69
C GLN A 16 -1.25 34.90 -52.33
N GLU A 17 -0.82 35.00 -53.58
CA GLU A 17 -0.03 33.95 -54.25
C GLU A 17 1.36 33.79 -53.59
N LYS A 18 2.00 34.89 -53.18
CA LYS A 18 3.24 34.84 -52.38
C LYS A 18 3.04 34.19 -51.00
N ARG A 19 1.85 34.31 -50.40
CA ARG A 19 1.53 33.63 -49.13
C ARG A 19 1.31 32.13 -49.33
N LYS A 20 0.51 31.74 -50.33
CA LYS A 20 0.26 30.32 -50.66
C LYS A 20 1.55 29.57 -51.00
N THR A 21 2.46 30.21 -51.74
CA THR A 21 3.76 29.60 -52.07
C THR A 21 4.65 29.41 -50.85
N LYS A 22 4.69 30.38 -49.93
CA LYS A 22 5.40 30.23 -48.64
C LYS A 22 4.77 29.14 -47.75
N GLU A 23 3.44 29.07 -47.68
CA GLU A 23 2.74 28.03 -46.92
C GLU A 23 3.06 26.63 -47.45
N LYS A 24 3.05 26.43 -48.78
CA LYS A 24 3.46 25.16 -49.39
C LYS A 24 4.91 24.78 -49.07
N MET A 25 5.84 25.74 -49.07
CA MET A 25 7.24 25.48 -48.69
C MET A 25 7.38 25.10 -47.21
N ILE A 26 6.65 25.77 -46.32
CA ILE A 26 6.62 25.44 -44.88
C ILE A 26 6.05 24.03 -44.67
N GLU A 27 4.95 23.70 -45.36
CA GLU A 27 4.32 22.39 -45.27
C GLU A 27 5.24 21.26 -45.75
N GLN A 28 5.92 21.46 -46.88
CA GLN A 28 6.92 20.50 -47.39
C GLN A 28 8.06 20.29 -46.39
N HIS A 29 8.62 21.37 -45.85
CA HIS A 29 9.69 21.30 -44.86
C HIS A 29 9.24 20.62 -43.56
N LEU A 30 8.01 20.87 -43.09
CA LEU A 30 7.45 20.19 -41.92
C LEU A 30 7.22 18.70 -42.17
N ASN A 31 6.76 18.33 -43.38
CA ASN A 31 6.52 16.93 -43.74
C ASN A 31 7.83 16.14 -43.85
N GLU A 32 8.88 16.77 -44.40
CA GLU A 32 10.23 16.20 -44.48
C GLU A 32 10.84 16.02 -43.08
N LYS A 33 10.67 17.01 -42.19
CA LYS A 33 11.08 16.90 -40.78
C LYS A 33 10.32 15.81 -40.02
N ARG A 34 9.03 15.58 -40.32
CA ARG A 34 8.25 14.46 -39.76
C ARG A 34 8.79 13.11 -40.24
N LYS A 35 9.11 12.97 -41.53
CA LYS A 35 9.73 11.76 -42.09
C LYS A 35 11.08 11.47 -41.46
N GLN A 36 11.95 12.48 -41.29
CA GLN A 36 13.25 12.32 -40.63
C GLN A 36 13.14 11.89 -39.17
N LYS A 37 12.16 12.43 -38.42
CA LYS A 37 11.89 11.98 -37.05
C LYS A 37 11.41 10.52 -37.00
N GLN A 38 10.55 10.12 -37.94
CA GLN A 38 10.05 8.75 -38.02
C GLN A 38 11.15 7.74 -38.35
N THR A 39 12.04 8.06 -39.32
CA THR A 39 13.16 7.18 -39.66
C THR A 39 14.17 7.09 -38.52
N ALA A 40 14.46 8.19 -37.82
CA ALA A 40 15.30 8.21 -36.63
C ALA A 40 14.71 7.36 -35.48
N ALA A 41 13.39 7.42 -35.27
CA ALA A 41 12.71 6.60 -34.26
C ALA A 41 12.81 5.10 -34.57
N ILE A 42 12.59 4.71 -35.83
CA ILE A 42 12.71 3.31 -36.28
C ILE A 42 14.14 2.81 -36.14
N ALA A 43 15.14 3.61 -36.52
CA ALA A 43 16.55 3.25 -36.37
C ALA A 43 16.94 3.07 -34.90
N LYS A 44 16.46 3.96 -34.02
CA LYS A 44 16.69 3.87 -32.58
C LYS A 44 16.02 2.62 -31.98
N GLN A 45 14.80 2.29 -32.40
CA GLN A 45 14.10 1.07 -31.98
C GLN A 45 14.86 -0.21 -32.38
N LYS A 46 15.36 -0.26 -33.63
CA LYS A 46 16.22 -1.37 -34.08
C LYS A 46 17.50 -1.49 -33.26
N SER A 47 18.15 -0.36 -32.97
CA SER A 47 19.36 -0.34 -32.11
C SER A 47 19.07 -0.86 -30.69
N PHE A 48 17.94 -0.49 -30.10
CA PHE A 48 17.53 -1.02 -28.79
C PHE A 48 17.23 -2.52 -28.83
N GLN A 49 16.51 -3.00 -29.86
CA GLN A 49 16.24 -4.42 -30.02
C GLN A 49 17.52 -5.23 -30.19
N GLN A 50 18.49 -4.72 -30.96
CA GLN A 50 19.79 -5.36 -31.13
C GLN A 50 20.57 -5.43 -29.81
N LYS A 51 20.66 -4.31 -29.06
CA LYS A 51 21.32 -4.28 -27.75
C LYS A 51 20.65 -5.23 -26.74
N ARG A 52 19.32 -5.35 -26.78
CA ARG A 52 18.56 -6.31 -25.97
C ARG A 52 18.90 -7.75 -26.34
N ALA A 53 18.93 -8.07 -27.64
CA ALA A 53 19.30 -9.40 -28.13
C ALA A 53 20.74 -9.77 -27.74
N GLU A 54 21.70 -8.84 -27.86
CA GLU A 54 23.08 -9.03 -27.45
C GLU A 54 23.21 -9.26 -25.93
N ARG A 55 22.47 -8.48 -25.11
CA ARG A 55 22.44 -8.68 -23.65
C ARG A 55 21.86 -10.04 -23.28
N VAL A 56 20.77 -10.46 -23.92
CA VAL A 56 20.14 -11.78 -23.70
C VAL A 56 21.09 -12.90 -24.12
N ALA A 57 21.77 -12.78 -25.25
CA ALA A 57 22.75 -13.77 -25.71
C ALA A 57 23.94 -13.89 -24.74
N ARG A 58 24.45 -12.77 -24.22
CA ARG A 58 25.52 -12.75 -23.22
C ARG A 58 25.09 -13.40 -21.92
N LEU A 59 23.88 -13.11 -21.42
CA LEU A 59 23.31 -13.76 -20.25
C LEU A 59 23.17 -15.27 -20.46
N LYS A 60 22.62 -15.71 -21.60
CA LYS A 60 22.46 -17.13 -21.94
C LYS A 60 23.80 -17.87 -21.95
N SER A 61 24.83 -17.26 -22.55
CA SER A 61 26.19 -17.80 -22.56
C SER A 61 26.78 -17.92 -21.15
N THR A 62 26.66 -16.87 -20.32
CA THR A 62 27.15 -16.92 -18.93
C THR A 62 26.41 -17.95 -18.09
N THR A 63 25.11 -18.15 -18.30
CA THR A 63 24.32 -19.17 -17.59
C THR A 63 24.73 -20.58 -17.99
N VAL A 64 25.03 -20.83 -19.27
CA VAL A 64 25.56 -22.13 -19.72
C VAL A 64 26.92 -22.40 -19.09
N GLU A 65 27.80 -21.41 -19.03
CA GLU A 65 29.12 -21.54 -18.40
C GLU A 65 29.01 -21.79 -16.89
N LEU A 66 28.11 -21.09 -16.19
CA LEU A 66 27.81 -21.30 -14.78
C LEU A 66 27.25 -22.70 -14.50
N LYS A 67 26.31 -23.18 -15.33
CA LYS A 67 25.77 -24.54 -15.23
C LYS A 67 26.86 -25.59 -15.44
N LYS A 68 27.78 -25.38 -16.39
CA LYS A 68 28.93 -26.26 -16.61
C LYS A 68 29.87 -26.28 -15.40
N LYS A 69 30.15 -25.12 -14.79
CA LYS A 69 30.97 -25.02 -13.57
C LYS A 69 30.31 -25.69 -12.37
N LEU A 70 28.99 -25.57 -12.22
CA LEU A 70 28.23 -26.25 -11.16
C LEU A 70 28.26 -27.77 -11.36
N ALA A 71 28.04 -28.26 -12.58
CA ALA A 71 28.12 -29.68 -12.89
C ALA A 71 29.51 -30.27 -12.61
N LEU A 72 30.58 -29.56 -13.01
CA LEU A 72 31.96 -29.97 -12.73
C LEU A 72 32.27 -30.00 -11.23
N LYS A 73 31.78 -29.01 -10.47
CA LYS A 73 31.94 -28.99 -9.01
C LYS A 73 31.17 -30.13 -8.33
N GLN A 74 29.98 -30.46 -8.83
CA GLN A 74 29.19 -31.58 -8.30
C GLN A 74 29.89 -32.91 -8.59
N GLU A 75 30.36 -33.12 -9.82
CA GLU A 75 31.11 -34.32 -10.19
C GLU A 75 32.41 -34.48 -9.39
N GLU A 76 33.14 -33.38 -9.15
CA GLU A 76 34.34 -33.42 -8.32
C GLU A 76 34.03 -33.69 -6.85
N SER A 77 32.94 -33.14 -6.32
CA SER A 77 32.44 -33.46 -4.98
C SER A 77 32.07 -34.94 -4.86
N ASP A 78 31.36 -35.49 -5.86
CA ASP A 78 30.95 -36.90 -5.88
C ASP A 78 32.18 -37.81 -5.98
N ARG A 79 33.19 -37.43 -6.76
CA ARG A 79 34.46 -38.17 -6.86
C ARG A 79 35.23 -38.18 -5.55
N ARG A 80 35.28 -37.05 -4.83
CA ARG A 80 35.84 -36.96 -3.48
C ARG A 80 35.05 -37.81 -2.48
N HIS A 81 33.74 -37.82 -2.59
CA HIS A 81 32.88 -38.62 -1.72
C HIS A 81 33.06 -40.12 -1.96
N VAL A 82 33.14 -40.57 -3.22
CA VAL A 82 33.40 -41.98 -3.56
C VAL A 82 34.78 -42.42 -3.06
N THR A 83 35.82 -41.62 -3.29
CA THR A 83 37.17 -41.92 -2.79
C THR A 83 37.22 -41.96 -1.26
N GLN A 84 36.49 -41.07 -0.58
CA GLN A 84 36.35 -41.11 0.88
C GLN A 84 35.61 -42.37 1.36
N ILE A 85 34.55 -42.79 0.67
CA ILE A 85 33.85 -44.06 0.95
C ILE A 85 34.76 -45.26 0.73
N GLU A 86 35.55 -45.29 -0.34
CA GLU A 86 36.52 -46.36 -0.61
C GLU A 86 37.61 -46.40 0.46
N GLU A 87 38.08 -45.25 0.94
CA GLU A 87 39.06 -45.18 2.02
C GLU A 87 38.48 -45.68 3.35
N ILE A 88 37.21 -45.35 3.65
CA ILE A 88 36.47 -45.89 4.80
C ILE A 88 36.30 -47.41 4.66
N ARG A 89 35.94 -47.91 3.46
CA ARG A 89 35.82 -49.35 3.19
C ARG A 89 37.15 -50.08 3.34
N ARG A 90 38.25 -49.51 2.83
CA ARG A 90 39.61 -50.05 3.00
C ARG A 90 39.98 -50.13 4.47
N LYS A 91 39.78 -49.06 5.23
CA LYS A 91 40.02 -49.04 6.69
C LYS A 91 39.13 -50.06 7.43
N ALA A 92 37.88 -50.24 7.01
CA ALA A 92 36.98 -51.24 7.57
C ALA A 92 37.43 -52.69 7.28
N VAL A 93 37.96 -52.96 6.08
CA VAL A 93 38.53 -54.26 5.72
C VAL A 93 39.84 -54.52 6.47
N GLU A 94 40.72 -53.52 6.59
CA GLU A 94 41.94 -53.60 7.40
C GLU A 94 41.64 -53.89 8.88
N MET A 95 40.59 -53.27 9.43
CA MET A 95 40.10 -53.56 10.80
C MET A 95 39.40 -54.93 10.92
N SER A 96 38.88 -55.49 9.81
CA SER A 96 38.22 -56.80 9.78
C SER A 96 39.20 -57.96 9.55
N ALA A 97 40.38 -57.70 8.98
CA ALA A 97 41.40 -58.71 8.68
C ALA A 97 42.27 -59.12 9.90
N MET A 98 42.06 -58.48 11.06
CA MET A 98 42.72 -58.82 12.33
C MET A 98 41.70 -59.31 13.37
N ARG A 99 41.03 -60.43 13.09
CA ARG A 99 40.43 -61.30 14.12
C ARG A 99 40.03 -62.65 13.52
N GLY A 100 40.83 -63.67 13.83
CA GLY A 100 40.47 -65.08 13.82
C GLY A 100 40.94 -65.71 15.15
N PRO A 101 40.46 -66.92 15.51
CA PRO A 101 39.21 -67.09 16.25
C PRO A 101 39.43 -67.77 17.61
N SER A 102 38.60 -67.45 18.60
CA SER A 102 38.30 -68.21 19.85
C SER A 102 37.23 -67.42 20.62
N ALA A 103 36.25 -67.93 21.33
CA ALA A 103 35.55 -69.20 21.40
C ALA A 103 34.26 -68.87 22.18
N GLU A 104 33.16 -69.53 21.80
CA GLU A 104 32.05 -69.98 22.66
C GLU A 104 31.17 -69.02 23.49
N ASN A 105 29.87 -69.16 23.20
CA ASN A 105 28.74 -69.29 24.13
C ASN A 105 28.14 -68.06 24.86
N SER A 106 26.98 -67.66 24.30
CA SER A 106 25.65 -67.76 24.92
C SER A 106 25.16 -66.75 25.97
N HIS A 107 23.91 -66.33 25.71
CA HIS A 107 22.86 -65.82 26.61
C HIS A 107 22.79 -64.34 27.03
N HIS A 108 21.91 -63.62 26.31
CA HIS A 108 20.68 -62.97 26.76
C HIS A 108 20.56 -62.31 28.16
N HIS A 109 19.99 -61.09 28.09
CA HIS A 109 19.19 -60.34 29.09
C HIS A 109 19.98 -59.74 30.27
N THR A 110 19.99 -58.42 30.47
CA THR A 110 18.86 -57.60 30.90
C THR A 110 19.31 -56.12 30.98
N SER A 111 18.44 -55.16 30.65
CA SER A 111 18.48 -53.81 31.27
C SER A 111 18.00 -53.96 32.73
N PRO A 112 18.43 -53.15 33.74
CA PRO A 112 18.14 -51.70 33.77
C PRO A 112 19.04 -50.81 34.67
N GLN A 113 18.73 -49.50 34.63
CA GLN A 113 18.77 -48.50 35.72
C GLN A 113 20.08 -47.99 36.38
N ASP A 114 20.11 -46.64 36.40
CA ASP A 114 20.42 -45.72 37.49
C ASP A 114 21.84 -45.49 38.04
N ASP A 115 22.08 -44.19 38.24
CA ASP A 115 22.85 -43.53 39.29
C ASP A 115 24.36 -43.21 39.14
N ASN A 116 24.59 -41.90 38.96
CA ASN A 116 25.42 -41.03 39.80
C ASN A 116 26.92 -41.35 40.00
N LYS A 117 27.80 -40.52 39.41
CA LYS A 117 28.63 -39.50 40.12
C LYS A 117 29.87 -39.06 39.30
N THR A 118 30.00 -37.73 39.18
CA THR A 118 31.24 -36.91 39.34
C THR A 118 32.52 -37.42 38.65
N THR A 119 33.18 -36.67 37.76
CA THR A 119 34.04 -35.52 38.12
C THR A 119 34.68 -34.95 36.84
N THR A 120 34.42 -33.67 36.57
CA THR A 120 35.33 -32.64 36.02
C THR A 120 36.23 -32.96 34.81
N THR A 121 35.90 -32.39 33.65
CA THR A 121 36.85 -31.54 32.91
C THR A 121 36.10 -30.61 31.95
N ALA A 122 36.45 -29.32 32.02
CA ALA A 122 35.85 -28.22 31.30
C ALA A 122 36.00 -28.36 29.76
N VAL A 123 35.05 -27.76 29.01
CA VAL A 123 35.29 -26.81 27.90
C VAL A 123 33.94 -26.32 27.34
N SER A 124 33.72 -25.02 27.58
CA SER A 124 32.91 -24.01 26.87
C SER A 124 31.64 -24.39 26.09
N THR A 125 30.51 -23.96 26.65
CA THR A 125 29.26 -23.59 25.98
C THR A 125 29.48 -22.47 24.96
N THR A 126 29.03 -22.67 23.73
CA THR A 126 28.76 -21.59 22.77
C THR A 126 27.46 -20.90 23.16
N GLU A 127 27.55 -19.77 23.86
CA GLU A 127 26.46 -18.80 23.92
C GLU A 127 26.30 -18.19 22.51
N GLU A 128 25.09 -18.29 21.95
CA GLU A 128 24.73 -17.53 20.75
C GLU A 128 24.86 -16.03 21.07
N PRO A 129 25.49 -15.22 20.19
CA PRO A 129 25.68 -13.80 20.47
C PRO A 129 24.34 -13.08 20.52
N VAL A 130 24.04 -12.45 21.65
CA VAL A 130 22.87 -11.57 21.84
C VAL A 130 22.90 -10.49 20.75
N ALA A 131 21.94 -10.53 19.84
CA ALA A 131 21.86 -9.56 18.75
C ALA A 131 21.59 -8.15 19.31
N THR A 132 22.59 -7.29 19.29
CA THR A 132 22.50 -5.87 19.68
C THR A 132 22.26 -5.00 18.45
N ARG A 133 21.34 -4.02 18.54
CA ARG A 133 21.11 -3.03 17.47
C ARG A 133 21.67 -1.68 17.88
N LYS A 134 22.04 -0.85 16.89
CA LYS A 134 22.55 0.51 17.11
C LYS A 134 21.40 1.51 17.03
N CYS A 135 21.41 2.56 17.83
CA CYS A 135 20.51 3.70 17.69
C CYS A 135 21.30 5.00 17.73
N CYS A 136 20.85 6.00 16.99
CA CYS A 136 21.38 7.36 17.07
C CYS A 136 20.59 8.13 18.13
N THR A 137 21.25 8.48 19.23
CA THR A 137 20.67 9.26 20.34
C THR A 137 20.43 10.72 19.97
N LEU A 138 21.20 11.27 19.01
CA LEU A 138 21.02 12.62 18.49
C LEU A 138 19.73 12.76 17.66
N CYS A 139 19.45 11.75 16.83
CA CYS A 139 18.29 11.73 15.95
C CYS A 139 17.10 10.94 16.52
N ASN A 140 17.29 10.30 17.68
CA ASN A 140 16.37 9.34 18.29
C ASN A 140 15.87 8.29 17.28
N LEU A 141 16.79 7.70 16.52
CA LEU A 141 16.52 6.79 15.41
C LEU A 141 17.16 5.42 15.66
N LEU A 142 16.36 4.35 15.64
CA LEU A 142 16.87 2.98 15.66
C LEU A 142 17.42 2.60 14.28
N LEU A 143 18.66 2.10 14.24
CA LEU A 143 19.35 1.75 13.00
C LEU A 143 19.29 0.24 12.81
N ALA A 144 18.56 -0.19 11.77
CA ALA A 144 18.30 -1.61 11.55
C ALA A 144 19.47 -2.37 10.92
N SER A 145 20.46 -1.66 10.35
CA SER A 145 21.66 -2.25 9.76
C SER A 145 22.84 -1.26 9.74
N ASP A 146 24.07 -1.76 9.53
CA ASP A 146 25.23 -0.91 9.32
C ASP A 146 25.14 -0.08 8.02
N LEU A 147 24.38 -0.55 7.02
CA LEU A 147 24.09 0.23 5.82
C LEU A 147 23.20 1.44 6.15
N HIS A 148 22.18 1.24 6.98
CA HIS A 148 21.31 2.31 7.46
C HIS A 148 22.10 3.30 8.33
N LEU A 149 23.05 2.84 9.14
CA LEU A 149 23.97 3.74 9.85
C LEU A 149 24.75 4.62 8.86
N GLN A 150 25.33 4.04 7.81
CA GLN A 150 26.10 4.81 6.83
C GLN A 150 25.26 5.82 6.03
N THR A 151 24.02 5.47 5.66
CA THR A 151 23.11 6.41 5.00
C THR A 151 22.63 7.48 5.97
N HIS A 152 22.32 7.10 7.22
CA HIS A 152 21.88 8.03 8.26
C HIS A 152 22.92 9.09 8.59
N LEU A 153 24.18 8.69 8.82
CA LEU A 153 25.28 9.61 9.13
C LEU A 153 25.58 10.60 8.00
N ARG A 154 25.25 10.23 6.76
CA ARG A 154 25.37 11.12 5.58
C ARG A 154 24.10 11.94 5.31
N GLY A 155 23.03 11.67 6.04
CA GLY A 155 21.73 12.31 5.86
C GLY A 155 21.73 13.78 6.27
N THR A 156 20.98 14.60 5.53
CA THR A 156 20.87 16.05 5.74
C THR A 156 20.31 16.41 7.12
N ARG A 157 19.35 15.64 7.63
CA ARG A 157 18.76 15.82 8.97
C ARG A 157 19.77 15.57 10.11
N HIS A 158 20.54 14.49 10.02
CA HIS A 158 21.59 14.19 11.00
C HIS A 158 22.66 15.28 10.98
N ASN A 159 23.11 15.66 9.78
CA ASN A 159 24.08 16.74 9.61
C ASN A 159 23.57 18.09 10.15
N GLN A 160 22.30 18.43 9.98
CA GLN A 160 21.74 19.67 10.50
C GLN A 160 21.74 19.71 12.03
N LEU A 161 21.29 18.64 12.69
CA LEU A 161 21.30 18.52 14.15
C LEU A 161 22.73 18.45 14.71
N LEU A 162 23.65 17.83 13.97
CA LEU A 162 25.07 17.78 14.32
C LEU A 162 25.72 19.16 14.21
N ILE A 163 25.42 19.93 13.16
CA ILE A 163 25.86 21.32 13.01
C ILE A 163 25.30 22.18 14.16
N GLU A 164 24.02 22.03 14.50
CA GLU A 164 23.39 22.76 15.61
C GLU A 164 24.06 22.45 16.97
N ARG A 165 24.46 21.18 17.18
CA ARG A 165 25.09 20.73 18.44
C ARG A 165 26.59 21.02 18.53
N THR A 166 27.29 21.07 17.40
CA THR A 166 28.72 21.40 17.30
C THR A 166 29.00 22.91 17.20
N SER A 167 27.96 23.72 16.96
CA SER A 167 28.04 25.19 16.94
C SER A 167 28.22 25.77 18.35
N GLN A 168 29.42 25.65 18.93
CA GLN A 168 29.79 26.49 20.07
C GLN A 168 30.11 27.91 19.58
N LYS A 169 29.51 28.91 20.26
CA LYS A 169 29.85 30.32 20.06
C LYS A 169 31.14 30.63 20.81
N ASN A 170 32.17 31.10 20.10
CA ASN A 170 33.30 31.77 20.76
C ASN A 170 32.91 33.23 21.10
N GLU A 171 33.61 33.83 22.07
CA GLU A 171 33.37 35.18 22.63
C GLU A 171 33.37 36.31 21.58
N ASN A 172 33.84 36.06 20.35
CA ASN A 172 33.88 37.02 19.24
C ASN A 172 32.84 36.78 18.12
N GLY A 173 31.83 35.92 18.34
CA GLY A 173 30.67 35.81 17.43
C GLY A 173 30.90 35.09 16.08
N THR A 174 32.10 34.64 15.78
CA THR A 174 32.40 33.85 14.57
C THR A 174 32.23 32.35 14.81
N ARG A 175 31.42 31.71 13.95
CA ARG A 175 31.14 30.26 13.98
C ARG A 175 32.35 29.49 13.42
N LYS A 176 32.98 28.64 14.23
CA LYS A 176 34.04 27.72 13.78
C LYS A 176 33.37 26.46 13.22
N SER A 177 33.68 26.06 11.99
CA SER A 177 33.23 24.77 11.44
C SER A 177 34.02 23.63 12.11
N ALA A 178 33.32 22.62 12.63
CA ALA A 178 33.94 21.43 13.20
C ALA A 178 34.82 20.71 12.16
N THR A 179 35.96 20.19 12.60
CA THR A 179 36.86 19.38 11.78
C THR A 179 36.28 17.99 11.53
N GLN A 180 36.74 17.29 10.49
CA GLN A 180 36.24 15.95 10.15
C GLN A 180 36.45 14.94 11.28
N GLU A 181 37.56 15.02 12.01
CA GLU A 181 37.84 14.15 13.17
C GLU A 181 36.90 14.41 14.35
N GLU A 182 36.54 15.68 14.60
CA GLU A 182 35.53 16.04 15.61
C GLU A 182 34.16 15.51 15.20
N ILE A 183 33.77 15.66 13.93
CA ILE A 183 32.50 15.13 13.38
C ILE A 183 32.42 13.61 13.54
N ASP A 184 33.50 12.89 13.21
CA ASP A 184 33.55 11.43 13.33
C ASP A 184 33.52 10.98 14.80
N THR A 185 34.14 11.75 15.71
CA THR A 185 34.07 11.51 17.15
C THR A 185 32.64 11.69 17.68
N PHE A 186 31.98 12.80 17.33
CA PHE A 186 30.59 13.04 17.71
C PHE A 186 29.63 12.01 17.11
N ASN A 187 29.85 11.60 15.87
CA ASN A 187 29.05 10.54 15.24
C ASN A 187 29.13 9.25 16.07
N ASN A 188 30.33 8.85 16.50
CA ASN A 188 30.50 7.65 17.32
C ASN A 188 29.87 7.77 18.71
N GLU A 189 29.97 8.94 19.37
CA GLU A 189 29.33 9.19 20.67
C GLU A 189 27.80 9.13 20.59
N CYS A 190 27.22 9.57 19.47
CA CYS A 190 25.78 9.58 19.29
C CYS A 190 25.20 8.17 19.07
N ILE A 191 26.02 7.18 18.73
CA ILE A 191 25.55 5.81 18.46
C ILE A 191 25.59 4.96 19.73
N ALA A 192 24.41 4.70 20.31
CA ALA A 192 24.26 3.78 21.44
C ALA A 192 23.89 2.37 20.94
N THR A 193 24.38 1.34 21.64
CA THR A 193 23.95 -0.04 21.42
C THR A 193 22.80 -0.36 22.36
N VAL A 194 21.68 -0.82 21.80
CA VAL A 194 20.49 -1.23 22.53
C VAL A 194 20.32 -2.74 22.38
N THR A 195 20.02 -3.42 23.47
CA THR A 195 19.69 -4.85 23.43
C THR A 195 18.31 -5.04 22.80
N ASN A 196 18.10 -6.17 22.10
CA ASN A 196 16.77 -6.49 21.59
C ASN A 196 15.72 -6.57 22.72
N ASP A 197 16.10 -6.99 23.92
CA ASP A 197 15.21 -7.08 25.08
C ASP A 197 14.70 -5.70 25.55
N ASP A 198 15.55 -4.67 25.56
CA ASP A 198 15.14 -3.32 25.94
C ASP A 198 14.21 -2.69 24.90
N ILE A 199 14.44 -2.94 23.61
CA ILE A 199 13.55 -2.52 22.51
C ILE A 199 12.18 -3.17 22.66
N VAL A 200 12.15 -4.50 22.86
CA VAL A 200 10.91 -5.26 23.03
C VAL A 200 10.15 -4.79 24.27
N ARG A 201 10.84 -4.49 25.38
CA ARG A 201 10.22 -3.94 26.60
C ARG A 201 9.60 -2.56 26.37
N GLN A 202 10.30 -1.65 25.67
CA GLN A 202 9.79 -0.32 25.34
C GLN A 202 8.59 -0.40 24.38
N GLU A 203 8.67 -1.21 23.33
CA GLU A 203 7.55 -1.45 22.40
C GLU A 203 6.34 -2.06 23.11
N PHE A 204 6.56 -3.00 24.04
CA PHE A 204 5.49 -3.60 24.82
C PHE A 204 4.82 -2.58 25.75
N ALA A 205 5.61 -1.74 26.44
CA ALA A 205 5.10 -0.67 27.30
C ALA A 205 4.28 0.36 26.51
N PHE A 206 4.82 0.85 25.40
CA PHE A 206 4.14 1.77 24.49
C PHE A 206 2.82 1.18 23.96
N ASN A 207 2.83 -0.08 23.51
CA ASN A 207 1.64 -0.76 23.02
C ASN A 207 0.58 -0.96 24.12
N LYS A 208 1.01 -1.21 25.37
CA LYS A 208 0.11 -1.33 26.52
C LYS A 208 -0.56 0.00 26.85
N GLU A 209 0.20 1.10 26.85
CA GLU A 209 -0.32 2.45 27.08
C GLU A 209 -1.28 2.88 25.96
N ARG A 210 -0.91 2.65 24.69
CA ARG A 210 -1.77 2.89 23.52
C ARG A 210 -3.12 2.18 23.66
N LYS A 211 -3.11 0.89 23.98
CA LYS A 211 -4.34 0.09 24.20
C LYS A 211 -5.20 0.63 25.34
N HIS A 212 -4.59 1.08 26.44
CA HIS A 212 -5.33 1.66 27.56
C HIS A 212 -6.03 2.97 27.16
N THR A 213 -5.32 3.86 26.48
CA THR A 213 -5.85 5.15 26.00
C THR A 213 -6.98 4.95 25.00
N MET A 214 -6.80 4.06 24.03
CA MET A 214 -7.83 3.70 23.05
C MET A 214 -9.09 3.14 23.73
N LYS A 215 -8.94 2.23 24.70
CA LYS A 215 -10.07 1.67 25.47
C LYS A 215 -10.85 2.75 26.22
N LYS A 216 -10.18 3.73 26.82
CA LYS A 216 -10.83 4.87 27.51
C LYS A 216 -11.64 5.72 26.52
N ARG A 217 -11.10 6.00 25.34
CA ARG A 217 -11.78 6.75 24.28
C ARG A 217 -12.96 5.98 23.69
N ALA A 218 -12.78 4.69 23.41
CA ALA A 218 -13.84 3.81 22.91
C ALA A 218 -15.07 3.81 23.83
N LYS A 219 -14.90 3.79 25.16
CA LYS A 219 -16.01 3.90 26.12
C LYS A 219 -16.80 5.20 25.98
N LYS A 220 -16.10 6.33 25.83
CA LYS A 220 -16.74 7.65 25.64
C LYS A 220 -17.48 7.73 24.30
N LEU A 221 -16.85 7.24 23.23
CA LEU A 221 -17.44 7.17 21.90
C LEU A 221 -18.69 6.32 21.88
N ARG A 222 -18.64 5.11 22.48
CA ARG A 222 -19.79 4.23 22.62
C ARG A 222 -20.97 4.93 23.27
N LEU A 223 -20.76 5.65 24.39
CA LEU A 223 -21.81 6.40 25.06
C LEU A 223 -22.42 7.49 24.15
N ARG A 224 -21.59 8.26 23.43
CA ARG A 224 -22.07 9.29 22.50
C ARG A 224 -22.87 8.71 21.34
N ILE A 225 -22.39 7.60 20.76
CA ILE A 225 -23.09 6.90 19.69
C ILE A 225 -24.45 6.41 20.20
N THR A 226 -24.49 5.76 21.37
CA THR A 226 -25.75 5.28 21.97
C THR A 226 -26.74 6.42 22.20
N GLN A 227 -26.30 7.54 22.76
CA GLN A 227 -27.18 8.71 23.00
C GLN A 227 -27.77 9.27 21.70
N ARG A 228 -26.93 9.43 20.67
CA ARG A 228 -27.37 9.93 19.35
C ARG A 228 -28.28 8.93 18.64
N SER A 229 -27.95 7.65 18.70
CA SER A 229 -28.76 6.62 18.06
C SER A 229 -30.14 6.49 18.70
N THR A 230 -30.25 6.64 20.03
CA THR A 230 -31.56 6.63 20.70
C THR A 230 -32.41 7.83 20.31
N ALA A 231 -31.82 9.01 20.14
CA ALA A 231 -32.53 10.18 19.66
C ALA A 231 -32.99 9.99 18.21
N TYR A 232 -32.11 9.49 17.34
CA TYR A 232 -32.42 9.21 15.94
C TYR A 232 -33.54 8.17 15.76
N GLU A 233 -33.51 7.07 16.54
CA GLU A 233 -34.56 6.05 16.50
C GLU A 233 -35.90 6.55 17.06
N ALA A 234 -35.89 7.47 18.04
CA ALA A 234 -37.10 8.10 18.55
C ALA A 234 -37.73 9.05 17.52
N GLU A 235 -36.93 9.84 16.81
CA GLU A 235 -37.37 10.71 15.72
C GLU A 235 -37.94 9.90 14.53
N ASN A 236 -37.32 8.75 14.23
CA ASN A 236 -37.73 7.84 13.17
C ASN A 236 -38.66 6.71 13.66
N ALA A 237 -39.36 6.91 14.77
CA ALA A 237 -40.27 5.91 15.33
C ALA A 237 -41.48 5.65 14.41
N GLN A 238 -41.96 6.69 13.72
CA GLN A 238 -43.02 6.57 12.71
C GLN A 238 -42.40 6.16 11.36
N ARG A 239 -42.64 4.92 10.95
CA ARG A 239 -42.08 4.36 9.72
C ARG A 239 -43.04 4.52 8.55
N PRO A 240 -42.52 4.69 7.32
CA PRO A 240 -43.36 4.81 6.14
C PRO A 240 -44.19 3.52 5.95
N HIS A 241 -45.50 3.69 5.69
CA HIS A 241 -46.36 2.56 5.37
C HIS A 241 -46.16 2.15 3.91
N LEU A 242 -45.19 1.26 3.69
CA LEU A 242 -44.88 0.72 2.36
C LEU A 242 -45.71 -0.54 2.08
N THR A 243 -46.06 -0.77 0.82
CA THR A 243 -46.73 -1.99 0.34
C THR A 243 -45.94 -2.60 -0.81
N SER A 244 -45.76 -3.91 -0.77
CA SER A 244 -45.05 -4.66 -1.81
C SER A 244 -45.66 -6.05 -1.95
N THR A 245 -45.34 -6.72 -3.06
CA THR A 245 -45.76 -8.10 -3.35
C THR A 245 -45.34 -9.07 -2.25
N HIS A 246 -44.13 -8.91 -1.69
CA HIS A 246 -43.64 -9.81 -0.64
C HIS A 246 -43.88 -9.31 0.78
N LYS A 247 -44.47 -8.12 1.01
CA LYS A 247 -44.77 -7.59 2.36
C LYS A 247 -45.45 -8.61 3.30
N PRO A 248 -46.54 -9.30 2.91
CA PRO A 248 -47.19 -10.27 3.80
C PRO A 248 -46.27 -11.44 4.16
N ARG A 249 -45.43 -11.87 3.21
CA ARG A 249 -44.46 -12.95 3.40
C ARG A 249 -43.34 -12.52 4.33
N ILE A 250 -42.77 -11.33 4.13
CA ILE A 250 -41.74 -10.73 4.99
C ILE A 250 -42.28 -10.58 6.43
N GLN A 251 -43.50 -10.07 6.59
CA GLN A 251 -44.11 -9.90 7.91
C GLN A 251 -44.32 -11.24 8.64
N ARG A 252 -44.82 -12.28 7.94
CA ARG A 252 -44.95 -13.63 8.51
C ARG A 252 -43.60 -14.20 8.94
N PHE A 253 -42.58 -14.09 8.08
CA PHE A 253 -41.23 -14.55 8.37
C PHE A 253 -40.60 -13.85 9.57
N LEU A 254 -40.76 -12.53 9.71
CA LEU A 254 -40.29 -11.79 10.88
C LEU A 254 -40.99 -12.26 12.16
N HIS A 255 -42.31 -12.47 12.12
CA HIS A 255 -43.06 -12.97 13.27
C HIS A 255 -42.63 -14.39 13.68
N GLU A 256 -42.41 -15.28 12.70
CA GLU A 256 -41.90 -16.64 12.94
C GLU A 256 -40.48 -16.62 13.56
N LEU A 257 -39.60 -15.74 13.09
CA LEU A 257 -38.27 -15.54 13.68
C LEU A 257 -38.38 -15.06 15.13
N GLU A 258 -39.18 -14.03 15.40
CA GLU A 258 -39.35 -13.51 16.76
C GLU A 258 -39.89 -14.57 17.72
N LYS A 259 -40.88 -15.36 17.28
CA LYS A 259 -41.40 -16.49 18.05
C LYS A 259 -40.32 -17.52 18.35
N SER A 260 -39.49 -17.84 17.37
CA SER A 260 -38.38 -18.79 17.51
C SER A 260 -37.31 -18.26 18.47
N LEU A 261 -36.99 -16.96 18.41
CA LEU A 261 -36.00 -16.30 19.27
C LEU A 261 -36.48 -16.14 20.72
N ASN A 262 -37.77 -15.89 20.96
CA ASN A 262 -38.29 -15.74 22.32
C ASN A 262 -38.14 -17.00 23.18
N THR A 263 -37.98 -18.19 22.56
CA THR A 263 -37.64 -19.41 23.31
C THR A 263 -36.26 -19.34 23.97
N THR A 264 -35.32 -18.57 23.40
CA THR A 264 -33.97 -18.35 23.95
C THR A 264 -33.91 -17.27 25.03
N ALA A 265 -35.03 -16.59 25.34
CA ALA A 265 -35.10 -15.59 26.42
C ALA A 265 -34.78 -16.18 27.82
N ARG A 266 -34.83 -17.51 27.96
CA ARG A 266 -34.44 -18.26 29.16
C ARG A 266 -32.93 -18.55 29.25
N LYS A 267 -32.10 -18.00 28.37
CA LYS A 267 -30.67 -18.34 28.20
C LYS A 267 -30.43 -19.81 27.85
N GLU A 268 -31.41 -20.44 27.21
CA GLU A 268 -31.29 -21.81 26.69
C GLU A 268 -30.78 -21.79 25.25
N THR A 269 -30.03 -22.82 24.86
CA THR A 269 -29.55 -23.00 23.49
C THR A 269 -30.72 -23.20 22.53
N LEU A 270 -30.64 -22.62 21.34
CA LEU A 270 -31.67 -22.77 20.31
C LEU A 270 -31.86 -24.26 19.95
N ASN A 271 -33.08 -24.78 20.11
CA ASN A 271 -33.39 -26.16 19.76
C ASN A 271 -33.30 -26.40 18.24
N THR A 272 -33.16 -27.65 17.82
CA THR A 272 -32.97 -28.04 16.42
C THR A 272 -34.10 -27.54 15.50
N THR A 273 -35.35 -27.60 15.96
CA THR A 273 -36.52 -27.16 15.18
C THR A 273 -36.50 -25.66 14.91
N ASN A 274 -36.20 -24.85 15.93
CA ASN A 274 -36.10 -23.40 15.83
C ASN A 274 -34.87 -23.01 15.00
N TYR A 275 -33.75 -23.72 15.16
CA TYR A 275 -32.56 -23.53 14.33
C TYR A 275 -32.87 -23.72 12.84
N LEU A 276 -33.48 -24.85 12.46
CA LEU A 276 -33.84 -25.13 11.06
C LEU A 276 -34.86 -24.13 10.51
N THR A 277 -35.81 -23.70 11.34
CA THR A 277 -36.79 -22.67 10.98
C THR A 277 -36.12 -21.33 10.69
N CYS A 278 -35.24 -20.87 11.58
CA CYS A 278 -34.49 -19.64 11.41
C CYS A 278 -33.57 -19.73 10.17
N GLN A 279 -32.86 -20.85 9.98
CA GLN A 279 -31.98 -21.07 8.83
C GLN A 279 -32.76 -20.97 7.51
N ARG A 280 -33.92 -21.64 7.41
CA ARG A 280 -34.80 -21.57 6.24
C ARG A 280 -35.24 -20.13 5.96
N ILE A 281 -35.77 -19.44 6.98
CA ILE A 281 -36.31 -18.08 6.82
C ILE A 281 -35.22 -17.10 6.38
N LEU A 282 -34.06 -17.12 7.03
CA LEU A 282 -32.96 -16.22 6.67
C LEU A 282 -32.44 -16.48 5.25
N THR A 283 -32.36 -17.74 4.82
CA THR A 283 -31.98 -18.09 3.43
C THR A 283 -33.01 -17.55 2.43
N GLU A 284 -34.29 -17.63 2.76
CA GLU A 284 -35.35 -17.05 1.91
C GLU A 284 -35.30 -15.52 1.87
N PHE A 285 -34.92 -14.84 2.96
CA PHE A 285 -34.68 -13.39 2.91
C PHE A 285 -33.54 -13.02 1.98
N VAL A 286 -32.41 -13.73 2.05
CA VAL A 286 -31.29 -13.50 1.10
C VAL A 286 -31.78 -13.65 -0.34
N LYS A 287 -32.56 -14.70 -0.64
CA LYS A 287 -33.16 -14.85 -1.98
C LYS A 287 -34.05 -13.67 -2.35
N ILE A 288 -35.02 -13.31 -1.52
CA ILE A 288 -35.95 -12.18 -1.77
C ILE A 288 -35.18 -10.89 -2.09
N PHE A 289 -34.05 -10.64 -1.43
CA PHE A 289 -33.27 -9.42 -1.66
C PHE A 289 -32.27 -9.54 -2.82
N ASP A 290 -31.72 -10.73 -3.11
CA ASP A 290 -30.72 -10.93 -4.17
C ASP A 290 -31.32 -11.29 -5.56
N THR A 291 -32.53 -11.85 -5.68
CA THR A 291 -33.11 -12.29 -6.99
C THR A 291 -33.59 -11.18 -7.93
N HIS A 292 -33.73 -9.94 -7.48
CA HIS A 292 -34.31 -8.85 -8.30
C HIS A 292 -33.28 -7.94 -8.98
N GLY A 293 -32.00 -8.35 -9.04
CA GLY A 293 -30.88 -7.57 -9.55
C GLY A 293 -30.86 -7.21 -11.05
N TYR A 294 -31.95 -7.38 -11.81
CA TYR A 294 -32.04 -7.01 -13.23
C TYR A 294 -33.22 -6.09 -13.59
N GLU A 295 -34.18 -5.86 -12.70
CA GLU A 295 -35.30 -4.96 -12.95
C GLU A 295 -35.19 -3.70 -12.08
N LYS A 296 -35.43 -2.55 -12.70
CA LYS A 296 -35.27 -1.19 -12.14
C LYS A 296 -36.17 -0.86 -10.93
N ASP A 297 -36.83 -1.85 -10.32
CA ASP A 297 -37.75 -1.72 -9.16
C ASP A 297 -37.21 -2.32 -7.83
N SER A 298 -35.90 -2.58 -7.71
CA SER A 298 -35.29 -3.39 -6.62
C SER A 298 -34.69 -2.67 -5.38
N PRO A 299 -35.33 -1.63 -4.77
CA PRO A 299 -35.08 -1.27 -3.36
C PRO A 299 -36.33 -1.43 -2.46
N LEU A 300 -37.51 -1.70 -3.04
CA LEU A 300 -38.77 -1.63 -2.29
C LEU A 300 -38.89 -2.70 -1.21
N GLU A 301 -38.53 -3.96 -1.48
CA GLU A 301 -38.61 -5.04 -0.48
C GLU A 301 -37.62 -4.84 0.67
N GLN A 302 -36.44 -4.29 0.40
CA GLN A 302 -35.46 -3.91 1.42
C GLN A 302 -36.00 -2.79 2.33
N ARG A 303 -36.72 -1.81 1.75
CA ARG A 303 -37.39 -0.73 2.49
C ARG A 303 -38.61 -1.24 3.27
N VAL A 304 -39.35 -2.22 2.73
CA VAL A 304 -40.44 -2.90 3.45
C VAL A 304 -39.89 -3.66 4.65
N PHE A 305 -38.79 -4.40 4.48
CA PHE A 305 -38.09 -5.07 5.58
C PHE A 305 -37.66 -4.07 6.68
N PHE A 306 -37.14 -2.91 6.28
CA PHE A 306 -36.86 -1.80 7.18
C PHE A 306 -38.14 -1.31 7.89
N SER A 307 -39.23 -1.04 7.17
CA SER A 307 -40.49 -0.57 7.76
C SER A 307 -41.10 -1.54 8.78
N LEU A 308 -40.85 -2.85 8.60
CA LEU A 308 -41.34 -3.92 9.48
C LEU A 308 -40.39 -4.27 10.64
N ASN A 309 -39.39 -3.42 10.92
CA ASN A 309 -38.42 -3.61 12.01
C ASN A 309 -37.53 -4.85 11.90
N GLY A 310 -37.30 -5.32 10.67
CA GLY A 310 -36.48 -6.51 10.42
C GLY A 310 -35.05 -6.42 10.96
N TYR A 311 -34.42 -5.24 10.91
CA TYR A 311 -33.09 -5.03 11.50
C TYR A 311 -33.06 -5.26 13.00
N SER A 312 -34.12 -4.93 13.75
CA SER A 312 -34.16 -5.22 15.18
C SER A 312 -34.19 -6.70 15.48
N THR A 313 -34.94 -7.48 14.70
CA THR A 313 -34.93 -8.94 14.78
C THR A 313 -33.54 -9.49 14.47
N LEU A 314 -32.89 -9.05 13.39
CA LEU A 314 -31.53 -9.48 13.05
C LEU A 314 -30.49 -9.08 14.10
N THR A 315 -30.62 -7.90 14.71
CA THR A 315 -29.72 -7.45 15.80
C THR A 315 -29.79 -8.42 16.98
N LYS A 316 -31.01 -8.77 17.41
CA LYS A 316 -31.23 -9.75 18.50
C LYS A 316 -30.60 -11.10 18.16
N MET A 317 -30.65 -11.52 16.89
CA MET A 317 -30.00 -12.76 16.45
C MET A 317 -28.48 -12.68 16.60
N ILE A 318 -27.84 -11.60 16.14
CA ILE A 318 -26.39 -11.41 16.28
C ILE A 318 -25.99 -11.36 17.77
N GLU A 319 -26.85 -10.80 18.62
CA GLU A 319 -26.64 -10.71 20.06
C GLU A 319 -26.71 -12.06 20.79
N LEU A 320 -27.27 -13.12 20.19
CA LEU A 320 -27.21 -14.47 20.77
C LEU A 320 -25.77 -14.98 20.95
N ARG A 321 -24.81 -14.38 20.25
CA ARG A 321 -23.37 -14.65 20.36
C ARG A 321 -22.62 -13.51 21.07
N ALA A 322 -23.32 -12.54 21.68
CA ALA A 322 -22.70 -11.36 22.30
C ALA A 322 -22.05 -11.64 23.65
N GLU A 323 -22.58 -12.59 24.42
CA GLU A 323 -22.07 -12.95 25.75
C GLU A 323 -21.03 -14.09 25.63
N CYS A 324 -19.91 -14.00 26.38
CA CYS A 324 -18.87 -15.05 26.47
C CYS A 324 -19.36 -16.33 27.18
N HIS A 325 -20.65 -16.63 27.15
CA HIS A 325 -21.21 -17.81 27.79
C HIS A 325 -20.81 -19.06 27.00
N LYS A 326 -20.19 -20.00 27.71
CA LYS A 326 -20.11 -21.39 27.30
C LYS A 326 -21.21 -22.14 28.05
N PRO A 327 -22.17 -22.78 27.36
CA PRO A 327 -22.29 -22.95 25.91
C PRO A 327 -22.92 -21.75 25.20
N ALA A 328 -22.64 -21.59 23.91
CA ALA A 328 -23.21 -20.51 23.11
C ALA A 328 -24.70 -20.73 22.79
N LEU A 329 -25.49 -19.66 22.79
CA LEU A 329 -26.94 -19.74 22.59
C LEU A 329 -27.36 -20.09 21.16
N ALA A 330 -26.52 -19.74 20.17
CA ALA A 330 -26.73 -20.04 18.76
C ALA A 330 -25.43 -20.45 18.05
N PRO A 331 -25.52 -21.32 17.02
CA PRO A 331 -24.38 -21.69 16.17
C PRO A 331 -23.88 -20.51 15.32
N GLU A 332 -22.57 -20.50 15.06
CA GLU A 332 -21.90 -19.47 14.24
C GLU A 332 -22.50 -19.34 12.83
N SER A 333 -22.89 -20.47 12.22
CA SER A 333 -23.51 -20.54 10.90
C SER A 333 -24.82 -19.74 10.83
N LEU A 334 -25.60 -19.73 11.91
CA LEU A 334 -26.85 -18.99 11.98
C LEU A 334 -26.59 -17.48 12.08
N ILE A 335 -25.58 -17.10 12.85
CA ILE A 335 -25.15 -15.70 13.01
C ILE A 335 -24.59 -15.18 11.69
N ALA A 336 -23.77 -15.97 10.99
CA ALA A 336 -23.25 -15.67 9.66
C ALA A 336 -24.39 -15.44 8.66
N LEU A 337 -25.44 -16.27 8.71
CA LEU A 337 -26.59 -16.13 7.83
C LEU A 337 -27.42 -14.88 8.17
N ALA A 338 -27.58 -14.52 9.44
CA ALA A 338 -28.22 -13.27 9.85
C ALA A 338 -27.43 -12.04 9.35
N ALA A 339 -26.10 -12.09 9.42
CA ALA A 339 -25.23 -11.06 8.84
C ALA A 339 -25.34 -11.00 7.30
N SER A 340 -25.54 -12.14 6.62
CA SER A 340 -25.81 -12.17 5.18
C SER A 340 -27.16 -11.52 4.81
N VAL A 341 -28.19 -11.66 5.64
CA VAL A 341 -29.46 -10.93 5.45
C VAL A 341 -29.26 -9.43 5.64
N TYR A 342 -28.47 -9.01 6.65
CA TYR A 342 -28.07 -7.61 6.79
C TYR A 342 -27.43 -7.08 5.50
N ARG A 343 -26.43 -7.81 4.99
CA ARG A 343 -25.71 -7.49 3.74
C ARG A 343 -26.67 -7.30 2.57
N ALA A 344 -27.55 -8.28 2.33
CA ALA A 344 -28.50 -8.24 1.23
C ALA A 344 -29.54 -7.11 1.39
N ALA A 345 -29.99 -6.83 2.63
CA ALA A 345 -30.96 -5.77 2.92
C ALA A 345 -30.38 -4.35 2.78
N THR A 346 -29.07 -4.17 2.98
CA THR A 346 -28.40 -2.86 2.85
C THR A 346 -27.77 -2.61 1.47
N LYS A 347 -27.61 -3.66 0.66
CA LYS A 347 -26.93 -3.59 -0.63
C LYS A 347 -27.60 -2.58 -1.56
N ASN A 348 -26.82 -1.59 -2.03
CA ASN A 348 -27.24 -0.52 -2.94
C ASN A 348 -28.47 0.28 -2.48
N ASN A 349 -28.74 0.34 -1.17
CA ASN A 349 -29.89 1.03 -0.61
C ASN A 349 -29.45 2.13 0.37
N LEU A 350 -29.58 3.38 -0.07
CA LEU A 350 -29.13 4.54 0.70
C LEU A 350 -29.86 4.72 2.04
N GLU A 351 -31.18 4.63 2.04
CA GLU A 351 -32.00 4.81 3.24
C GLU A 351 -31.63 3.78 4.31
N ASN A 352 -31.51 2.52 3.91
CA ASN A 352 -31.10 1.44 4.79
C ASN A 352 -29.65 1.61 5.28
N ALA A 353 -28.71 1.96 4.40
CA ALA A 353 -27.31 2.18 4.78
C ALA A 353 -27.16 3.31 5.81
N LEU A 354 -27.84 4.45 5.58
CA LEU A 354 -27.86 5.58 6.52
C LEU A 354 -28.50 5.20 7.86
N TYR A 355 -29.62 4.47 7.82
CA TYR A 355 -30.26 3.97 9.04
C TYR A 355 -29.30 3.08 9.84
N ILE A 356 -28.59 2.15 9.19
CA ILE A 356 -27.61 1.30 9.88
C ILE A 356 -26.53 2.16 10.55
N LEU A 357 -25.92 3.10 9.82
CA LEU A 357 -24.84 3.95 10.36
C LEU A 357 -25.28 4.88 11.49
N LYS A 358 -26.53 5.37 11.49
CA LYS A 358 -27.07 6.29 12.51
C LYS A 358 -27.75 5.58 13.68
N SER A 359 -28.19 4.34 13.51
CA SER A 359 -28.89 3.55 14.53
C SER A 359 -27.94 2.87 15.53
N GLY A 360 -28.49 2.35 16.64
CA GLY A 360 -27.69 1.65 17.64
C GLY A 360 -27.15 0.32 17.12
N LYS A 361 -27.68 -0.17 15.99
CA LYS A 361 -27.36 -1.48 15.40
C LYS A 361 -25.92 -1.54 14.90
N VAL A 362 -25.34 -0.42 14.49
CA VAL A 362 -23.93 -0.36 14.05
C VAL A 362 -22.97 -0.80 15.16
N LEU A 363 -23.28 -0.49 16.42
CA LEU A 363 -22.45 -0.91 17.55
C LEU A 363 -22.43 -2.43 17.69
N THR A 364 -23.59 -3.09 17.57
CA THR A 364 -23.70 -4.55 17.61
C THR A 364 -22.91 -5.20 16.47
N LEU A 365 -22.97 -4.64 15.25
CA LEU A 365 -22.21 -5.12 14.10
C LEU A 365 -20.70 -4.98 14.31
N ILE A 366 -20.23 -3.82 14.79
CA ILE A 366 -18.82 -3.55 15.08
C ILE A 366 -18.31 -4.46 16.21
N GLU A 367 -19.04 -4.56 17.32
CA GLU A 367 -18.67 -5.39 18.46
C GLU A 367 -18.63 -6.87 18.07
N SER A 368 -19.55 -7.32 17.20
CA SER A 368 -19.52 -8.65 16.60
C SER A 368 -18.27 -8.85 15.72
N LEU A 369 -17.97 -7.91 14.83
CA LEU A 369 -16.78 -7.99 13.97
C LEU A 369 -15.49 -8.09 14.80
N VAL A 370 -15.36 -7.24 15.83
CA VAL A 370 -14.21 -7.23 16.75
C VAL A 370 -14.06 -8.57 17.46
N ARG A 371 -15.15 -9.14 17.97
CA ARG A 371 -15.14 -10.42 18.67
C ARG A 371 -14.63 -11.54 17.75
N HIS A 372 -15.19 -11.64 16.55
CA HIS A 372 -14.87 -12.73 15.63
C HIS A 372 -13.50 -12.56 14.97
N LEU A 373 -13.05 -11.33 14.69
CA LEU A 373 -11.66 -11.06 14.28
C LEU A 373 -10.65 -11.42 15.38
N THR A 374 -11.00 -11.27 16.66
CA THR A 374 -10.11 -11.67 17.78
C THR A 374 -9.99 -13.19 17.88
N GLY A 375 -11.08 -13.92 17.60
CA GLY A 375 -11.12 -15.37 17.68
C GLY A 375 -10.59 -16.09 16.43
N LEU A 376 -10.40 -15.38 15.31
CA LEU A 376 -10.03 -15.99 14.03
C LEU A 376 -8.52 -16.28 13.99
N LYS A 377 -8.14 -17.55 14.07
CA LYS A 377 -6.76 -18.01 13.88
C LYS A 377 -6.63 -18.64 12.50
N ILE A 378 -5.78 -18.04 11.68
CA ILE A 378 -5.62 -18.42 10.27
C ILE A 378 -4.67 -19.61 10.10
N ASP A 379 -3.72 -19.82 11.02
CA ASP A 379 -2.66 -20.83 10.90
C ASP A 379 -3.19 -22.28 10.78
N ASP A 380 -4.44 -22.55 11.20
CA ASP A 380 -5.07 -23.87 11.15
C ASP A 380 -5.85 -24.14 9.83
N VAL A 381 -5.86 -23.19 8.89
CA VAL A 381 -6.69 -23.24 7.65
C VAL A 381 -5.95 -23.96 6.51
N THR A 382 -4.64 -24.18 6.60
CA THR A 382 -3.90 -25.01 5.62
C THR A 382 -3.92 -26.50 5.94
N THR A 383 -4.31 -26.89 7.15
CA THR A 383 -4.46 -28.29 7.62
C THR A 383 -5.93 -28.75 7.62
N ILE A 384 -6.77 -28.17 6.75
CA ILE A 384 -8.23 -28.41 6.69
C ILE A 384 -8.64 -29.87 6.37
N ASN A 385 -7.70 -30.74 6.03
CA ASN A 385 -8.04 -32.13 5.76
C ASN A 385 -8.37 -32.90 7.06
N GLY A 386 -9.65 -32.91 7.44
CA GLY A 386 -10.23 -33.94 8.32
C GLY A 386 -10.55 -33.56 9.77
N ASP A 387 -10.61 -32.27 10.12
CA ASP A 387 -10.88 -31.84 11.51
C ASP A 387 -12.37 -31.57 11.77
N HIS A 388 -12.91 -32.02 12.90
CA HIS A 388 -14.35 -31.89 13.26
C HIS A 388 -14.84 -30.42 13.37
N ASN A 389 -13.92 -29.44 13.38
CA ASN A 389 -14.21 -28.01 13.53
C ASN A 389 -14.23 -27.21 12.21
N GLU A 390 -14.10 -27.85 11.04
CA GLU A 390 -14.03 -27.16 9.73
C GLU A 390 -15.28 -26.29 9.45
N SER A 391 -16.47 -26.81 9.73
CA SER A 391 -17.75 -26.11 9.48
C SER A 391 -17.90 -24.85 10.33
N GLU A 392 -17.45 -24.88 11.59
CA GLU A 392 -17.51 -23.72 12.49
C GLU A 392 -16.47 -22.66 12.08
N LYS A 393 -15.27 -23.07 11.66
CA LYS A 393 -14.25 -22.16 11.10
C LYS A 393 -14.74 -21.46 9.83
N LEU A 394 -15.38 -22.21 8.92
CA LEU A 394 -15.93 -21.63 7.68
C LEU A 394 -17.06 -20.65 7.97
N ALA A 395 -17.95 -20.98 8.91
CA ALA A 395 -19.00 -20.08 9.35
C ALA A 395 -18.46 -18.79 9.99
N GLN A 396 -17.35 -18.88 10.73
CA GLN A 396 -16.67 -17.71 11.30
C GLN A 396 -16.09 -16.79 10.19
N ILE A 397 -15.49 -17.37 9.15
CA ILE A 397 -15.02 -16.63 7.97
C ILE A 397 -16.19 -15.95 7.27
N ASP A 398 -17.29 -16.67 7.03
CA ASP A 398 -18.50 -16.09 6.42
C ASP A 398 -19.06 -14.95 7.25
N LEU A 399 -19.08 -15.09 8.59
CA LEU A 399 -19.57 -14.05 9.47
C LEU A 399 -18.70 -12.79 9.38
N VAL A 400 -17.38 -12.92 9.48
CA VAL A 400 -16.46 -11.78 9.35
C VAL A 400 -16.59 -11.14 7.97
N ASN A 401 -16.70 -11.94 6.90
CA ASN A 401 -16.91 -11.46 5.54
C ASN A 401 -18.19 -10.61 5.43
N ASN A 402 -19.34 -11.15 5.87
CA ASN A 402 -20.62 -10.46 5.78
C ASN A 402 -20.65 -9.19 6.64
N LEU A 403 -20.09 -9.22 7.85
CA LEU A 403 -20.02 -8.04 8.72
C LEU A 403 -19.14 -6.93 8.12
N ALA A 404 -17.96 -7.30 7.59
CA ALA A 404 -17.07 -6.36 6.92
C ALA A 404 -17.73 -5.75 5.68
N GLU A 405 -18.42 -6.56 4.88
CA GLU A 405 -19.12 -6.10 3.68
C GLU A 405 -20.28 -5.15 4.00
N VAL A 406 -21.10 -5.44 5.02
CA VAL A 406 -22.18 -4.53 5.46
C VAL A 406 -21.63 -3.16 5.84
N LEU A 407 -20.59 -3.15 6.68
CA LEU A 407 -19.98 -1.90 7.16
C LEU A 407 -19.29 -1.14 6.02
N ALA A 408 -18.52 -1.83 5.17
CA ALA A 408 -17.85 -1.23 4.03
C ALA A 408 -18.85 -0.64 3.04
N ASN A 409 -19.86 -1.41 2.60
CA ASN A 409 -20.84 -0.94 1.62
C ASN A 409 -21.68 0.23 2.15
N SER A 410 -22.07 0.20 3.43
CA SER A 410 -22.82 1.30 4.04
C SER A 410 -21.99 2.59 4.05
N MET A 411 -20.70 2.50 4.38
CA MET A 411 -19.78 3.65 4.34
C MET A 411 -19.46 4.10 2.92
N THR A 412 -19.32 3.18 1.95
CA THR A 412 -19.10 3.51 0.53
C THR A 412 -20.23 4.36 -0.02
N ILE A 413 -21.49 3.95 0.23
CA ILE A 413 -22.67 4.69 -0.19
C ILE A 413 -22.64 6.11 0.40
N TYR A 414 -22.29 6.24 1.69
CA TYR A 414 -22.20 7.57 2.30
C TYR A 414 -21.04 8.40 1.77
N ASN A 415 -19.85 7.82 1.59
CA ASN A 415 -18.69 8.53 1.05
C ASN A 415 -18.95 9.09 -0.36
N SER A 416 -19.71 8.35 -1.19
CA SER A 416 -20.14 8.86 -2.50
C SER A 416 -20.97 10.14 -2.37
N ILE A 417 -21.85 10.22 -1.38
CA ILE A 417 -22.68 11.42 -1.12
C ILE A 417 -21.85 12.52 -0.48
N LEU A 418 -20.95 12.15 0.43
CA LEU A 418 -20.06 13.09 1.09
C LEU A 418 -19.16 13.80 0.09
N ASP A 419 -18.66 13.10 -0.93
CA ASP A 419 -17.87 13.71 -2.00
C ASP A 419 -18.69 14.70 -2.84
N ASP A 420 -19.99 14.47 -3.01
CA ASP A 420 -20.88 15.45 -3.65
C ASP A 420 -21.17 16.64 -2.73
N ILE A 421 -21.41 16.41 -1.43
CA ILE A 421 -21.56 17.46 -0.42
C ILE A 421 -20.31 18.34 -0.37
N ARG A 422 -19.11 17.75 -0.40
CA ARG A 422 -17.82 18.47 -0.38
C ARG A 422 -17.59 19.37 -1.59
N LYS A 423 -18.20 19.07 -2.74
CA LYS A 423 -18.15 19.93 -3.94
C LYS A 423 -19.04 21.17 -3.80
N HIS A 424 -20.03 21.14 -2.91
CA HIS A 424 -20.91 22.27 -2.65
C HIS A 424 -20.34 23.18 -1.55
N GLU A 425 -20.41 24.51 -1.73
CA GLU A 425 -19.81 25.47 -0.80
C GLU A 425 -20.50 25.56 0.58
N LYS A 426 -21.73 25.06 0.73
CA LYS A 426 -22.50 25.15 1.98
C LYS A 426 -23.03 23.77 2.41
N GLU A 427 -22.50 23.27 3.52
CA GLU A 427 -23.06 22.13 4.25
C GLU A 427 -24.28 22.55 5.05
N THR A 428 -25.33 21.74 5.04
CA THR A 428 -26.48 21.96 5.92
C THR A 428 -26.16 21.53 7.35
N ASN A 429 -26.95 22.00 8.33
CA ASN A 429 -26.82 21.52 9.71
C ASN A 429 -27.05 20.00 9.81
N GLU A 430 -27.93 19.44 8.98
CA GLU A 430 -28.22 18.01 8.95
C GLU A 430 -27.04 17.19 8.39
N ASP A 431 -26.36 17.71 7.37
CA ASP A 431 -25.12 17.13 6.83
C ASP A 431 -24.05 17.10 7.91
N GLN A 432 -23.83 18.21 8.61
CA GLN A 432 -22.83 18.29 9.67
C GLN A 432 -23.11 17.33 10.83
N LEU A 433 -24.38 17.18 11.23
CA LEU A 433 -24.79 16.20 12.24
C LEU A 433 -24.52 14.76 11.77
N THR A 434 -24.79 14.47 10.50
CA THR A 434 -24.55 13.15 9.90
C THR A 434 -23.05 12.86 9.81
N ILE A 435 -22.24 13.82 9.35
CA ILE A 435 -20.78 13.73 9.31
C ILE A 435 -20.24 13.47 10.73
N ASN A 436 -20.71 14.20 11.73
CA ASN A 436 -20.27 14.01 13.12
C ASN A 436 -20.66 12.63 13.67
N CYS A 437 -21.85 12.13 13.32
CA CYS A 437 -22.30 10.80 13.70
C CYS A 437 -21.40 9.70 13.12
N ILE A 438 -21.11 9.77 11.82
CA ILE A 438 -20.29 8.75 11.14
C ILE A 438 -18.82 8.88 11.56
N THR A 439 -18.33 10.10 11.81
CA THR A 439 -17.02 10.35 12.43
C THR A 439 -16.89 9.60 13.76
N ASP A 440 -17.90 9.67 14.63
CA ASP A 440 -17.90 8.95 15.91
C ASP A 440 -17.87 7.43 15.71
N VAL A 441 -18.60 6.90 14.72
CA VAL A 441 -18.60 5.47 14.36
C VAL A 441 -17.21 5.02 13.91
N ILE A 442 -16.58 5.74 12.97
CA ILE A 442 -15.23 5.43 12.47
C ILE A 442 -14.20 5.55 13.59
N SER A 443 -14.28 6.61 14.40
CA SER A 443 -13.46 6.79 15.60
C SER A 443 -13.61 5.61 16.56
N TYR A 444 -14.83 5.12 16.77
CA TYR A 444 -15.10 3.99 17.64
C TYR A 444 -14.47 2.71 17.08
N MET A 445 -14.62 2.44 15.79
CA MET A 445 -14.00 1.29 15.12
C MET A 445 -12.47 1.32 15.26
N ALA A 446 -11.86 2.49 15.06
CA ALA A 446 -10.43 2.67 15.23
C ALA A 446 -10.00 2.43 16.69
N ASN A 447 -10.71 3.01 17.67
CA ASN A 447 -10.36 2.92 19.09
C ASN A 447 -10.74 1.59 19.77
N VAL A 448 -11.70 0.84 19.25
CA VAL A 448 -11.99 -0.53 19.72
C VAL A 448 -10.96 -1.54 19.16
N GLY A 449 -10.13 -1.11 18.21
CA GLY A 449 -9.01 -1.85 17.64
C GLY A 449 -9.40 -2.75 16.48
N VAL A 450 -10.32 -2.32 15.60
CA VAL A 450 -10.63 -3.03 14.35
C VAL A 450 -9.36 -3.10 13.48
N LEU A 451 -8.67 -1.98 13.29
CA LEU A 451 -7.46 -1.88 12.46
C LEU A 451 -6.31 -2.75 13.00
N ASP A 452 -6.08 -2.78 14.32
CA ASP A 452 -5.05 -3.65 14.91
C ASP A 452 -5.31 -5.15 14.66
N ARG A 453 -6.60 -5.55 14.62
CA ARG A 453 -6.99 -6.94 14.38
C ARG A 453 -6.92 -7.31 12.90
N ILE A 454 -7.29 -6.39 12.00
CA ILE A 454 -7.06 -6.55 10.57
C ILE A 454 -5.56 -6.69 10.30
N ALA A 455 -4.72 -5.87 10.94
CA ALA A 455 -3.26 -5.98 10.84
C ALA A 455 -2.75 -7.35 11.29
N ALA A 456 -3.24 -7.85 12.44
CA ALA A 456 -2.88 -9.18 12.93
C ALA A 456 -3.29 -10.29 11.95
N LEU A 457 -4.49 -10.19 11.39
CA LEU A 457 -5.01 -11.11 10.38
C LEU A 457 -4.13 -11.12 9.12
N PHE A 458 -3.82 -9.94 8.58
CA PHE A 458 -3.02 -9.78 7.36
C PHE A 458 -1.60 -10.30 7.50
N ARG A 459 -1.02 -10.26 8.71
CA ARG A 459 0.26 -10.95 9.01
C ARG A 459 0.16 -12.47 8.93
N THR A 460 -0.97 -13.06 9.24
CA THR A 460 -1.13 -14.53 9.22
C THR A 460 -1.69 -15.07 7.91
N ALA A 461 -2.23 -14.22 7.05
CA ALA A 461 -2.89 -14.60 5.80
C ALA A 461 -1.97 -15.19 4.71
N ARG A 462 -0.68 -15.41 5.02
CA ARG A 462 0.39 -15.83 4.10
C ARG A 462 0.05 -17.08 3.28
N ALA A 463 -0.71 -18.04 3.82
CA ALA A 463 -0.76 -19.39 3.26
C ALA A 463 -1.97 -19.76 2.38
N ILE A 464 -2.90 -18.83 2.05
CA ILE A 464 -4.31 -19.24 1.83
C ILE A 464 -4.90 -19.05 0.43
N ILE A 465 -4.25 -18.35 -0.50
CA ILE A 465 -4.95 -18.00 -1.75
C ILE A 465 -4.95 -19.12 -2.81
N ASN A 466 -4.19 -20.21 -2.61
CA ASN A 466 -4.06 -21.28 -3.61
C ASN A 466 -5.08 -22.43 -3.49
N THR A 467 -6.12 -22.30 -2.67
CA THR A 467 -7.21 -23.28 -2.68
C THR A 467 -8.46 -22.68 -3.32
N THR A 468 -8.95 -23.30 -4.39
CA THR A 468 -10.17 -22.92 -5.12
C THR A 468 -11.45 -22.94 -4.27
N LYS A 469 -11.37 -23.44 -3.03
CA LYS A 469 -12.46 -23.49 -2.05
C LYS A 469 -12.37 -22.40 -0.97
N SER A 470 -11.31 -21.61 -0.92
CA SER A 470 -11.12 -20.61 0.14
C SER A 470 -12.06 -19.41 -0.03
N ARG A 471 -12.86 -19.13 1.00
CA ARG A 471 -13.68 -17.92 1.14
C ARG A 471 -12.89 -16.74 1.75
N LEU A 472 -11.64 -16.98 2.12
CA LEU A 472 -10.77 -15.96 2.72
C LEU A 472 -10.47 -14.76 1.80
N PRO A 473 -10.23 -14.94 0.47
CA PRO A 473 -9.92 -13.79 -0.39
C PRO A 473 -11.05 -12.76 -0.44
N ASP A 474 -12.31 -13.22 -0.43
CA ASP A 474 -13.47 -12.34 -0.41
C ASP A 474 -13.51 -11.56 0.92
N MET A 475 -13.26 -12.23 2.05
CA MET A 475 -13.16 -11.60 3.36
C MET A 475 -12.04 -10.54 3.43
N ILE A 476 -10.85 -10.86 2.92
CA ILE A 476 -9.72 -9.91 2.84
C ILE A 476 -10.11 -8.69 2.01
N THR A 477 -10.77 -8.91 0.87
CA THR A 477 -11.25 -7.84 -0.01
C THR A 477 -12.23 -6.90 0.71
N HIS A 478 -13.20 -7.45 1.43
CA HIS A 478 -14.15 -6.65 2.21
C HIS A 478 -13.49 -5.90 3.38
N LEU A 479 -12.49 -6.49 4.03
CA LEU A 479 -11.72 -5.82 5.07
C LEU A 479 -10.86 -4.68 4.51
N LEU A 480 -10.21 -4.87 3.36
CA LEU A 480 -9.49 -3.80 2.65
C LEU A 480 -10.45 -2.65 2.28
N ASN A 481 -11.63 -2.98 1.74
CA ASN A 481 -12.65 -2.00 1.41
C ASN A 481 -13.14 -1.23 2.64
N LEU A 482 -13.33 -1.91 3.78
CA LEU A 482 -13.69 -1.25 5.03
C LEU A 482 -12.64 -0.22 5.46
N VAL A 483 -11.36 -0.61 5.42
CA VAL A 483 -10.24 0.29 5.74
C VAL A 483 -10.18 1.47 4.76
N GLN A 484 -10.38 1.23 3.46
CA GLN A 484 -10.48 2.27 2.43
C GLN A 484 -11.57 3.28 2.77
N GLN A 485 -12.78 2.83 3.12
CA GLN A 485 -13.88 3.75 3.41
C GLN A 485 -13.64 4.58 4.68
N MET A 486 -13.00 4.00 5.71
CA MET A 486 -12.60 4.74 6.91
C MET A 486 -11.59 5.86 6.58
N ILE A 487 -10.66 5.60 5.66
CA ILE A 487 -9.65 6.57 5.23
C ILE A 487 -10.26 7.65 4.33
N LEU A 488 -11.06 7.28 3.33
CA LEU A 488 -11.73 8.24 2.44
C LEU A 488 -12.65 9.20 3.19
N PHE A 489 -13.32 8.72 4.23
CA PHE A 489 -14.12 9.58 5.09
C PHE A 489 -13.27 10.65 5.79
N SER A 490 -12.04 10.30 6.18
CA SER A 490 -11.10 11.19 6.86
C SER A 490 -10.48 12.24 5.94
N ARG A 491 -10.77 12.19 4.62
CA ARG A 491 -10.28 13.16 3.64
C ARG A 491 -10.82 14.58 3.94
N PRO A 492 -10.00 15.64 3.83
CA PRO A 492 -10.47 17.01 3.97
C PRO A 492 -11.43 17.39 2.82
N LYS A 493 -12.24 18.44 3.04
CA LYS A 493 -13.24 18.91 2.04
C LYS A 493 -12.60 19.29 0.70
N GLN A 494 -11.43 19.93 0.75
CA GLN A 494 -10.61 20.22 -0.42
C GLN A 494 -9.39 19.32 -0.40
N CYS A 495 -9.28 18.45 -1.41
CA CYS A 495 -8.08 17.66 -1.60
C CYS A 495 -7.05 18.53 -2.32
N HIS A 496 -6.24 19.22 -1.53
CA HIS A 496 -5.08 19.92 -2.02
C HIS A 496 -4.01 18.94 -2.50
N SER A 497 -3.01 19.45 -3.23
CA SER A 497 -1.86 18.65 -3.58
C SER A 497 -1.21 18.10 -2.30
N PRO A 498 -0.65 16.86 -2.31
CA PRO A 498 0.08 16.32 -1.16
C PRO A 498 1.23 17.23 -0.70
N PHE A 499 1.68 18.15 -1.56
CA PHE A 499 2.77 19.09 -1.31
C PHE A 499 2.31 20.45 -0.75
N ASP A 500 1.01 20.75 -0.74
CA ASP A 500 0.53 22.08 -0.34
C ASP A 500 0.74 22.32 1.17
N PRO A 501 1.31 23.44 1.62
CA PRO A 501 1.53 23.71 3.04
C PRO A 501 0.26 23.74 3.90
N SER A 502 -0.91 23.99 3.28
CA SER A 502 -2.22 23.93 3.93
C SER A 502 -2.64 22.49 4.29
N SER A 503 -2.16 21.48 3.56
CA SER A 503 -2.40 20.06 3.87
C SER A 503 -1.80 19.68 5.23
N LYS A 504 -0.66 20.28 5.59
CA LYS A 504 -0.02 20.12 6.91
C LYS A 504 -0.81 20.78 8.04
N LYS A 505 -1.56 21.85 7.76
CA LYS A 505 -2.40 22.55 8.75
C LYS A 505 -3.81 21.96 8.87
N SER A 506 -4.29 21.23 7.86
CA SER A 506 -5.59 20.56 7.87
C SER A 506 -5.57 19.16 8.51
N SER A 507 -4.52 18.82 9.28
CA SER A 507 -4.36 17.54 9.98
C SER A 507 -5.37 17.29 11.11
N ASN A 508 -6.57 17.87 11.02
CA ASN A 508 -7.71 17.39 11.80
C ASN A 508 -8.21 16.12 11.11
N ASP A 509 -7.47 15.01 11.25
CA ASP A 509 -8.04 13.67 11.13
C ASP A 509 -9.00 13.50 12.32
N PRO A 510 -10.30 13.81 12.14
CA PRO A 510 -11.20 13.93 13.28
C PRO A 510 -11.46 12.55 13.91
N ALA A 511 -11.26 11.48 13.13
CA ALA A 511 -11.38 10.10 13.55
C ALA A 511 -10.07 9.48 14.06
N GLN A 512 -8.93 10.14 13.84
CA GLN A 512 -7.58 9.70 14.21
C GLN A 512 -7.18 8.35 13.58
N VAL A 513 -7.77 8.03 12.42
CA VAL A 513 -7.54 6.79 11.68
C VAL A 513 -6.11 6.74 11.15
N LEU A 514 -5.58 7.83 10.58
CA LEU A 514 -4.25 7.87 9.96
C LEU A 514 -3.14 7.60 10.98
N ASN A 515 -3.28 8.13 12.20
CA ASN A 515 -2.34 7.86 13.29
C ASN A 515 -2.33 6.38 13.70
N ILE A 516 -3.51 5.74 13.74
CA ILE A 516 -3.60 4.31 14.05
C ILE A 516 -3.03 3.49 12.89
N MET A 517 -3.32 3.87 11.64
CA MET A 517 -2.74 3.27 10.43
C MET A 517 -1.21 3.31 10.45
N LYS A 518 -0.61 4.43 10.86
CA LYS A 518 0.85 4.54 11.07
C LYS A 518 1.35 3.51 12.08
N SER A 519 0.69 3.43 13.25
CA SER A 519 1.10 2.50 14.32
C SER A 519 0.90 1.02 14.00
N THR A 520 0.13 0.70 12.96
CA THR A 520 -0.11 -0.67 12.48
C THR A 520 0.60 -0.97 11.17
N ASN A 521 1.58 -0.15 10.76
CA ASN A 521 2.29 -0.29 9.47
C ASN A 521 1.32 -0.41 8.28
N PHE A 522 0.32 0.46 8.26
CA PHE A 522 -0.80 0.45 7.31
C PHE A 522 -1.55 -0.88 7.29
N CYS A 523 -1.97 -1.36 8.45
CA CYS A 523 -2.63 -2.65 8.63
C CYS A 523 -1.85 -3.84 8.04
N GLU A 524 -0.53 -3.73 7.93
CA GLU A 524 0.34 -4.81 7.42
C GLU A 524 -0.01 -5.22 5.98
N ILE A 525 -0.53 -4.28 5.17
CA ILE A 525 -0.91 -4.53 3.77
C ILE A 525 0.29 -5.03 2.95
N PHE A 526 1.49 -4.44 3.12
CA PHE A 526 2.67 -4.92 2.39
C PHE A 526 3.08 -6.33 2.80
N PHE A 527 2.90 -6.68 4.07
CA PHE A 527 3.18 -8.02 4.56
C PHE A 527 2.23 -9.05 3.94
N LEU A 528 0.94 -8.69 3.82
CA LEU A 528 -0.07 -9.47 3.10
C LEU A 528 0.33 -9.66 1.63
N LEU A 529 0.61 -8.57 0.91
CA LEU A 529 0.98 -8.61 -0.51
C LEU A 529 2.26 -9.42 -0.75
N TYR A 530 3.28 -9.20 0.08
CA TYR A 530 4.53 -9.93 0.03
C TYR A 530 4.32 -11.43 0.23
N GLY A 531 3.52 -11.81 1.24
CA GLY A 531 3.17 -13.22 1.49
C GLY A 531 2.47 -13.86 0.30
N ILE A 532 1.42 -13.21 -0.22
CA ILE A 532 0.62 -13.76 -1.32
C ILE A 532 1.45 -13.91 -2.61
N LEU A 533 2.21 -12.89 -3.00
CA LEU A 533 2.92 -12.87 -4.29
C LEU A 533 4.17 -13.77 -4.30
N ILE A 534 4.81 -14.00 -3.15
CA ILE A 534 5.95 -14.94 -3.08
C ILE A 534 5.51 -16.38 -3.28
N HIS A 535 4.42 -16.81 -2.66
CA HIS A 535 3.92 -18.18 -2.86
C HIS A 535 3.51 -18.45 -4.32
N GLU A 536 2.98 -17.43 -5.00
CA GLU A 536 2.71 -17.51 -6.44
C GLU A 536 4.01 -17.60 -7.26
N THR A 537 5.08 -16.95 -6.82
CA THR A 537 6.42 -17.06 -7.44
C THR A 537 6.99 -18.47 -7.29
N ASP A 538 6.88 -19.08 -6.10
CA ASP A 538 7.39 -20.43 -5.83
C ASP A 538 6.60 -21.51 -6.57
N ASN A 539 5.27 -21.38 -6.65
CA ASN A 539 4.43 -22.28 -7.44
C ASN A 539 4.71 -22.15 -8.94
N ASN A 540 4.84 -20.93 -9.44
CA ASN A 540 5.22 -20.69 -10.84
C ASN A 540 6.62 -21.23 -11.13
N ASN A 541 7.54 -21.20 -10.16
CA ASN A 541 8.87 -21.79 -10.28
C ASN A 541 8.87 -23.33 -10.41
N GLN A 542 7.85 -24.03 -9.89
CA GLN A 542 7.70 -25.48 -10.10
C GLN A 542 7.17 -25.83 -11.50
N ILE A 543 6.43 -24.92 -12.15
CA ILE A 543 5.89 -25.06 -13.51
C ILE A 543 6.95 -24.72 -14.59
N ILE A 544 8.12 -24.19 -14.21
CA ILE A 544 9.24 -23.80 -15.09
C ILE A 544 9.79 -24.97 -15.93
N HIS A 545 9.42 -26.22 -15.65
CA HIS A 545 9.81 -27.36 -16.48
C HIS A 545 9.14 -27.38 -17.88
N ASP A 546 8.04 -26.64 -18.09
CA ASP A 546 7.30 -26.65 -19.36
C ASP A 546 7.31 -25.27 -20.06
N ASN A 547 8.37 -25.02 -20.85
CA ASN A 547 8.58 -24.11 -22.01
C ASN A 547 7.66 -22.89 -22.37
N HIS A 548 6.81 -22.34 -21.50
CA HIS A 548 6.15 -21.03 -21.74
C HIS A 548 6.19 -20.13 -20.49
N HIS A 549 6.92 -19.01 -20.58
CA HIS A 549 7.03 -17.97 -19.55
C HIS A 549 5.73 -17.14 -19.45
N THR A 550 4.73 -17.59 -18.70
CA THR A 550 3.57 -16.76 -18.36
C THR A 550 3.40 -16.70 -16.86
N ILE A 551 3.73 -15.55 -16.25
CA ILE A 551 3.35 -15.24 -14.88
C ILE A 551 1.83 -15.11 -14.86
N THR A 552 1.15 -15.97 -14.12
CA THR A 552 -0.30 -15.92 -13.91
C THR A 552 -0.60 -15.53 -12.47
N LEU A 553 -1.72 -14.86 -12.27
CA LEU A 553 -2.26 -14.53 -10.95
C LEU A 553 -3.73 -14.94 -10.94
N HIS A 554 -4.18 -15.55 -9.86
CA HIS A 554 -5.59 -15.85 -9.68
C HIS A 554 -6.43 -14.56 -9.62
N GLU A 555 -7.65 -14.59 -10.14
CA GLU A 555 -8.54 -13.41 -10.24
C GLU A 555 -8.78 -12.76 -8.87
N LYS A 556 -9.04 -13.56 -7.83
CA LYS A 556 -9.24 -13.05 -6.47
C LYS A 556 -7.96 -12.42 -5.89
N THR A 557 -6.80 -12.97 -6.21
CA THR A 557 -5.50 -12.36 -5.85
C THR A 557 -5.35 -10.99 -6.49
N LEU A 558 -5.71 -10.88 -7.77
CA LEU A 558 -5.62 -9.63 -8.52
C LEU A 558 -6.47 -8.52 -7.89
N ILE A 559 -7.70 -8.85 -7.46
CA ILE A 559 -8.60 -7.92 -6.75
C ILE A 559 -7.97 -7.44 -5.45
N ILE A 560 -7.39 -8.34 -4.65
CA ILE A 560 -6.71 -8.00 -3.38
C ILE A 560 -5.54 -7.05 -3.63
N VAL A 561 -4.70 -7.37 -4.63
CA VAL A 561 -3.54 -6.54 -4.98
C VAL A 561 -4.02 -5.16 -5.42
N GLN A 562 -5.02 -5.09 -6.30
CA GLN A 562 -5.54 -3.82 -6.80
C GLN A 562 -6.12 -2.96 -5.68
N ASN A 563 -6.97 -3.51 -4.81
CA ASN A 563 -7.55 -2.78 -3.68
C ASN A 563 -6.49 -2.32 -2.69
N SER A 564 -5.45 -3.14 -2.46
CA SER A 564 -4.32 -2.77 -1.61
C SER A 564 -3.53 -1.59 -2.16
N LEU A 565 -3.24 -1.57 -3.47
CA LEU A 565 -2.51 -0.46 -4.08
C LEU A 565 -3.32 0.84 -4.09
N VAL A 566 -4.62 0.76 -4.41
CA VAL A 566 -5.53 1.93 -4.35
C VAL A 566 -5.56 2.51 -2.94
N LEU A 567 -5.62 1.66 -1.91
CA LEU A 567 -5.59 2.06 -0.52
C LEU A 567 -4.28 2.74 -0.13
N LEU A 568 -3.15 2.17 -0.50
CA LEU A 568 -1.84 2.74 -0.23
C LEU A 568 -1.65 4.10 -0.94
N ASN A 569 -2.10 4.23 -2.19
CA ASN A 569 -2.08 5.50 -2.92
C ASN A 569 -2.98 6.54 -2.28
N THR A 570 -4.16 6.14 -1.77
CA THR A 570 -5.05 7.03 -1.03
C THR A 570 -4.37 7.56 0.24
N ILE A 571 -3.67 6.71 0.98
CA ILE A 571 -2.90 7.11 2.17
C ILE A 571 -1.80 8.10 1.80
N ALA A 572 -1.07 7.85 0.70
CA ALA A 572 -0.01 8.73 0.22
C ALA A 572 -0.50 10.14 -0.12
N ILE A 573 -1.72 10.27 -0.67
CA ILE A 573 -2.34 11.56 -0.97
C ILE A 573 -2.70 12.31 0.32
N LEU A 574 -3.12 11.60 1.38
CA LEU A 574 -3.57 12.20 2.63
C LEU A 574 -2.42 12.59 3.57
N ASP A 575 -1.39 11.75 3.67
CA ASP A 575 -0.22 11.98 4.52
C ASP A 575 1.03 11.35 3.89
N LEU A 576 1.61 12.09 2.95
CA LEU A 576 2.79 11.68 2.20
C LEU A 576 4.00 11.42 3.10
N GLU A 577 4.20 12.23 4.13
CA GLU A 577 5.35 12.11 5.04
C GLU A 577 5.28 10.81 5.85
N THR A 578 4.13 10.52 6.44
CA THR A 578 3.92 9.25 7.15
C THR A 578 3.98 8.07 6.18
N PHE A 579 3.43 8.20 4.97
CA PHE A 579 3.51 7.18 3.93
C PHE A 579 4.96 6.80 3.60
N GLN A 580 5.79 7.80 3.26
CA GLN A 580 7.20 7.60 2.94
C GLN A 580 8.00 7.06 4.12
N THR A 581 7.69 7.51 5.35
CA THR A 581 8.38 7.06 6.56
C THR A 581 8.09 5.59 6.86
N VAL A 582 6.81 5.18 6.82
CA VAL A 582 6.42 3.79 7.12
C VAL A 582 6.96 2.83 6.05
N LEU A 583 6.83 3.17 4.76
CA LEU A 583 7.34 2.29 3.70
C LEU A 583 8.87 2.33 3.55
N GLY A 584 9.52 3.38 4.06
CA GLY A 584 10.97 3.53 4.08
C GLY A 584 11.67 2.68 5.13
N ASP A 585 10.93 2.09 6.08
CA ASP A 585 11.47 1.12 7.04
C ASP A 585 12.19 -0.03 6.31
N ASP A 586 13.32 -0.50 6.83
CA ASP A 586 14.19 -1.46 6.14
C ASP A 586 13.47 -2.77 5.78
N THR A 587 12.58 -3.23 6.67
CA THR A 587 11.82 -4.48 6.45
C THR A 587 10.74 -4.28 5.40
N ILE A 588 9.97 -3.20 5.52
CA ILE A 588 8.85 -2.90 4.62
C ILE A 588 9.37 -2.52 3.23
N SER A 589 10.46 -1.75 3.15
CA SER A 589 11.10 -1.35 1.90
C SER A 589 11.64 -2.55 1.11
N LEU A 590 12.17 -3.57 1.79
CA LEU A 590 12.54 -4.84 1.14
C LEU A 590 11.31 -5.52 0.53
N GLN A 591 10.23 -5.66 1.31
CA GLN A 591 8.97 -6.27 0.84
C GLN A 591 8.38 -5.49 -0.34
N LEU A 592 8.35 -4.16 -0.25
CA LEU A 592 7.92 -3.26 -1.31
C LEU A 592 8.67 -3.54 -2.61
N ARG A 593 10.01 -3.63 -2.58
CA ARG A 593 10.80 -3.93 -3.80
C ARG A 593 10.42 -5.27 -4.41
N HIS A 594 10.19 -6.30 -3.60
CA HIS A 594 9.75 -7.61 -4.10
C HIS A 594 8.37 -7.54 -4.75
N VAL A 595 7.39 -6.95 -4.05
CA VAL A 595 6.02 -6.76 -4.53
C VAL A 595 6.01 -5.96 -5.85
N THR A 596 6.75 -4.85 -5.89
CA THR A 596 6.87 -4.00 -7.08
C THR A 596 7.50 -4.75 -8.25
N ASN A 597 8.63 -5.43 -8.05
CA ASN A 597 9.29 -6.19 -9.11
C ASN A 597 8.38 -7.28 -9.68
N TYR A 598 7.63 -7.98 -8.82
CA TYR A 598 6.68 -9.00 -9.26
C TYR A 598 5.55 -8.41 -10.09
N ILE A 599 4.90 -7.35 -9.60
CA ILE A 599 3.76 -6.71 -10.29
C ILE A 599 4.20 -6.12 -11.63
N LEU A 600 5.34 -5.41 -11.67
CA LEU A 600 5.89 -4.86 -12.92
C LEU A 600 6.22 -5.97 -13.93
N ALA A 601 6.79 -7.08 -13.47
CA ALA A 601 7.05 -8.24 -14.33
C ALA A 601 5.73 -8.84 -14.84
N TYR A 602 4.76 -9.10 -13.98
CA TYR A 602 3.44 -9.62 -14.35
C TYR A 602 2.76 -8.73 -15.40
N CYS A 603 2.65 -7.43 -15.14
CA CYS A 603 1.99 -6.48 -16.04
C CYS A 603 2.71 -6.35 -17.40
N SER A 604 4.03 -6.53 -17.44
CA SER A 604 4.79 -6.48 -18.70
C SER A 604 4.50 -7.69 -19.61
N HIS A 605 4.09 -8.83 -19.05
CA HIS A 605 3.75 -10.04 -19.82
C HIS A 605 2.26 -10.10 -20.18
N GLN A 606 1.39 -9.51 -19.37
CA GLN A 606 -0.06 -9.51 -19.57
C GLN A 606 -0.53 -8.21 -20.25
N GLN A 607 -0.91 -8.26 -21.53
CA GLN A 607 -1.40 -7.09 -22.26
C GLN A 607 -2.94 -6.97 -22.19
N THR A 608 -3.47 -6.78 -20.99
CA THR A 608 -4.93 -6.62 -20.72
C THR A 608 -5.24 -5.26 -20.12
N SER A 609 -6.50 -4.81 -20.23
CA SER A 609 -6.96 -3.56 -19.60
C SER A 609 -6.84 -3.57 -18.06
N THR A 610 -7.05 -4.74 -17.45
CA THR A 610 -6.86 -4.93 -16.00
C THR A 610 -5.38 -4.81 -15.62
N SER A 611 -4.48 -5.38 -16.43
CA SER A 611 -3.03 -5.22 -16.26
C SER A 611 -2.59 -3.76 -16.36
N ASP A 612 -3.15 -2.98 -17.29
CA ASP A 612 -2.88 -1.53 -17.40
C ASP A 612 -3.33 -0.77 -16.15
N THR A 613 -4.50 -1.11 -15.59
CA THR A 613 -5.00 -0.47 -14.37
C THR A 613 -4.10 -0.77 -13.18
N LEU A 614 -3.69 -2.03 -13.02
CA LEU A 614 -2.76 -2.44 -11.97
C LEU A 614 -1.38 -1.77 -12.15
N LEU A 615 -0.88 -1.71 -13.38
CA LEU A 615 0.39 -1.09 -13.72
C LEU A 615 0.38 0.41 -13.38
N ASN A 616 -0.71 1.11 -13.71
CA ASN A 616 -0.87 2.52 -13.34
C ASN A 616 -0.84 2.72 -11.81
N GLN A 617 -1.51 1.85 -11.05
CA GLN A 617 -1.55 1.94 -9.58
C GLN A 617 -0.18 1.67 -8.93
N ILE A 618 0.60 0.72 -9.43
CA ILE A 618 1.96 0.50 -8.90
C ILE A 618 2.91 1.64 -9.29
N ILE A 619 2.78 2.21 -10.50
CA ILE A 619 3.57 3.38 -10.93
C ILE A 619 3.26 4.60 -10.05
N LEU A 620 1.98 4.82 -9.71
CA LEU A 620 1.54 5.83 -8.74
C LEU A 620 2.25 5.68 -7.41
N LEU A 621 2.17 4.49 -6.84
CA LEU A 621 2.72 4.14 -5.53
C LEU A 621 4.24 4.38 -5.46
N ILE A 622 4.97 3.95 -6.49
CA ILE A 622 6.42 4.17 -6.58
C ILE A 622 6.74 5.67 -6.61
N GLY A 623 5.97 6.47 -7.35
CA GLY A 623 6.20 7.91 -7.41
C GLY A 623 6.00 8.59 -6.06
N TYR A 624 4.93 8.27 -5.34
CA TYR A 624 4.71 8.80 -3.99
C TYR A 624 5.78 8.34 -2.98
N TYR A 625 6.26 7.09 -3.10
CA TYR A 625 7.31 6.57 -2.25
C TYR A 625 8.64 7.35 -2.41
N CYS A 626 8.94 7.84 -3.61
CA CYS A 626 10.23 8.46 -3.94
C CYS A 626 10.25 9.98 -3.99
N VAL A 627 9.12 10.64 -4.24
CA VAL A 627 9.11 12.08 -4.53
C VAL A 627 9.77 12.88 -3.40
N LEU A 628 10.81 13.64 -3.75
CA LEU A 628 11.64 14.44 -2.83
C LEU A 628 12.20 13.67 -1.62
N ASN A 629 12.43 12.36 -1.76
CA ASN A 629 13.00 11.51 -0.71
C ASN A 629 14.17 10.70 -1.26
N GLN A 630 15.39 11.26 -1.14
CA GLN A 630 16.61 10.68 -1.71
C GLN A 630 16.93 9.28 -1.16
N ASP A 631 16.62 8.99 0.11
CA ASP A 631 16.82 7.67 0.71
C ASP A 631 15.94 6.62 0.02
N ASN A 632 14.65 6.93 -0.15
CA ASN A 632 13.71 6.04 -0.83
C ASN A 632 14.03 5.89 -2.32
N GLN A 633 14.47 6.95 -2.99
CA GLN A 633 14.96 6.90 -4.38
C GLN A 633 16.13 5.91 -4.52
N CYS A 634 17.15 6.05 -3.67
CA CYS A 634 18.32 5.17 -3.69
C CYS A 634 17.93 3.71 -3.47
N ARG A 635 16.99 3.42 -2.56
CA ARG A 635 16.51 2.06 -2.29
C ARG A 635 15.99 1.35 -3.55
N LEU A 636 15.40 2.06 -4.52
CA LEU A 636 14.95 1.47 -5.79
C LEU A 636 16.07 1.11 -6.76
N ALA A 637 17.27 1.68 -6.58
CA ALA A 637 18.45 1.40 -7.38
C ALA A 637 19.20 0.13 -6.92
N PHE A 638 18.80 -0.47 -5.79
CA PHE A 638 19.45 -1.65 -5.21
C PHE A 638 18.59 -2.92 -5.32
N GLY A 639 19.26 -4.07 -5.42
CA GLY A 639 18.65 -5.40 -5.50
C GLY A 639 18.94 -6.12 -6.81
N ASN A 640 18.16 -7.16 -7.10
CA ASN A 640 18.32 -7.95 -8.31
C ASN A 640 18.08 -7.09 -9.56
N ARG A 641 18.89 -7.32 -10.60
CA ARG A 641 18.72 -6.65 -11.90
C ARG A 641 17.76 -7.45 -12.80
N PRO A 642 16.88 -6.80 -13.57
CA PRO A 642 16.66 -5.35 -13.62
C PRO A 642 16.03 -4.83 -12.32
N THR A 643 16.57 -3.73 -11.79
CA THR A 643 16.03 -3.05 -10.60
C THR A 643 14.67 -2.42 -10.90
N VAL A 644 13.91 -2.03 -9.87
CA VAL A 644 12.60 -1.36 -10.04
C VAL A 644 12.71 -0.16 -10.99
N LEU A 645 13.71 0.69 -10.82
CA LEU A 645 13.94 1.86 -11.67
C LEU A 645 14.27 1.47 -13.13
N GLN A 646 15.05 0.41 -13.33
CA GLN A 646 15.35 -0.11 -14.67
C GLN A 646 14.11 -0.71 -15.34
N GLN A 647 13.26 -1.40 -14.58
CA GLN A 647 11.99 -1.94 -15.09
C GLN A 647 11.03 -0.83 -15.52
N LEU A 648 10.89 0.24 -14.71
CA LEU A 648 10.11 1.43 -15.08
C LEU A 648 10.59 2.06 -16.39
N SER A 649 11.91 2.12 -16.58
CA SER A 649 12.54 2.65 -17.80
C SER A 649 12.37 1.75 -19.03
N CYS A 650 11.93 0.50 -18.82
CA CYS A 650 11.76 -0.54 -19.84
C CYS A 650 10.29 -0.96 -20.05
N LEU A 651 9.33 -0.17 -19.56
CA LEU A 651 7.89 -0.43 -19.73
C LEU A 651 7.47 -0.45 -21.21
N PRO A 652 6.26 -0.97 -21.54
CA PRO A 652 5.76 -0.99 -22.90
C PRO A 652 5.78 0.40 -23.56
N PHE A 653 6.12 0.45 -24.85
CA PHE A 653 6.38 1.68 -25.60
C PHE A 653 5.28 2.75 -25.48
N ARG A 654 4.01 2.33 -25.30
CA ARG A 654 2.89 3.25 -25.11
C ARG A 654 3.05 4.21 -23.93
N TYR A 655 3.72 3.78 -22.85
CA TYR A 655 4.02 4.63 -21.69
C TYR A 655 5.02 5.77 -21.99
N PHE A 656 5.66 5.74 -23.16
CA PHE A 656 6.62 6.75 -23.60
C PHE A 656 6.10 7.64 -24.74
N VAL A 657 4.87 7.40 -25.24
CA VAL A 657 4.35 8.09 -26.43
C VAL A 657 2.91 8.57 -26.26
N GLU A 658 2.04 7.76 -25.66
CA GLU A 658 0.63 8.13 -25.49
C GLU A 658 0.49 9.06 -24.27
N SER A 659 -0.10 10.24 -24.46
CA SER A 659 -0.22 11.28 -23.42
C SER A 659 -0.73 10.73 -22.08
N LYS A 660 -1.82 9.96 -22.11
CA LYS A 660 -2.44 9.36 -20.91
C LYS A 660 -1.45 8.54 -20.08
N TYR A 661 -0.60 7.74 -20.73
CA TYR A 661 0.34 6.86 -20.03
C TYR A 661 1.65 7.58 -19.68
N MET A 662 2.04 8.60 -20.47
CA MET A 662 3.12 9.51 -20.10
C MET A 662 2.78 10.30 -18.83
N ASP A 663 1.54 10.78 -18.71
CA ASP A 663 1.04 11.46 -17.51
C ASP A 663 1.09 10.56 -16.27
N THR A 664 1.03 9.23 -16.44
CA THR A 664 1.26 8.28 -15.34
C THR A 664 2.74 8.03 -15.05
N LEU A 665 3.56 7.74 -16.07
CA LEU A 665 4.94 7.28 -15.91
C LEU A 665 5.94 8.40 -15.63
N PHE A 666 5.87 9.51 -16.37
CA PHE A 666 6.91 10.54 -16.34
C PHE A 666 7.01 11.25 -14.99
N PRO A 667 5.90 11.60 -14.31
CA PRO A 667 5.97 12.09 -12.95
C PRO A 667 6.68 11.13 -12.00
N THR A 668 6.46 9.82 -12.14
CA THR A 668 7.17 8.80 -11.35
C THR A 668 8.65 8.76 -11.68
N LEU A 669 9.05 8.80 -12.95
CA LEU A 669 10.47 8.81 -13.33
C LEU A 669 11.20 10.04 -12.79
N ILE A 670 10.53 11.20 -12.78
CA ILE A 670 11.04 12.43 -12.17
C ILE A 670 11.16 12.24 -10.65
N ALA A 671 10.11 11.79 -9.98
CA ALA A 671 10.12 11.52 -8.54
C ALA A 671 11.22 10.54 -8.11
N CYS A 672 11.53 9.54 -8.94
CA CYS A 672 12.57 8.55 -8.68
C CYS A 672 14.00 9.03 -8.91
N SER A 673 14.22 10.16 -9.61
CA SER A 673 15.56 10.54 -10.08
C SER A 673 15.95 12.01 -9.89
N PHE A 674 14.98 12.87 -9.59
CA PHE A 674 15.23 14.29 -9.33
C PHE A 674 16.04 14.44 -8.05
N ASP A 675 17.09 15.26 -8.13
CA ASP A 675 18.02 15.53 -7.02
C ASP A 675 18.73 14.29 -6.44
N CYS A 676 18.85 13.22 -7.23
CA CYS A 676 19.67 12.05 -6.88
C CYS A 676 20.48 11.55 -8.08
N GLU A 677 21.80 11.77 -8.02
CA GLU A 677 22.73 11.49 -9.13
C GLU A 677 22.83 9.99 -9.44
N THR A 678 22.76 9.13 -8.43
CA THR A 678 22.80 7.67 -8.61
C THR A 678 21.63 7.18 -9.46
N THR A 679 20.40 7.52 -9.07
CA THR A 679 19.20 7.14 -9.80
C THR A 679 19.09 7.83 -11.16
N ARG A 680 19.54 9.09 -11.25
CA ARG A 680 19.62 9.81 -12.53
C ARG A 680 20.56 9.13 -13.53
N THR A 681 21.74 8.71 -13.09
CA THR A 681 22.72 8.01 -13.94
C THR A 681 22.15 6.69 -14.48
N ILE A 682 21.44 5.94 -13.63
CA ILE A 682 20.74 4.72 -14.04
C ILE A 682 19.68 5.05 -15.10
N LEU A 683 18.83 6.05 -14.84
CA LEU A 683 17.78 6.47 -15.76
C LEU A 683 18.33 6.93 -17.11
N GLN A 684 19.41 7.71 -17.11
CA GLN A 684 20.10 8.18 -18.32
C GLN A 684 20.71 7.04 -19.13
N THR A 685 21.12 5.96 -18.47
CA THR A 685 21.64 4.76 -19.14
C THR A 685 20.54 3.99 -19.87
N GLU A 686 19.32 3.99 -19.33
CA GLU A 686 18.19 3.24 -19.89
C GLU A 686 17.36 4.06 -20.91
N MET A 687 17.25 5.39 -20.75
CA MET A 687 16.47 6.26 -21.65
C MET A 687 17.04 7.68 -21.82
N SER A 688 16.60 8.39 -22.87
CA SER A 688 17.01 9.79 -23.09
C SER A 688 16.31 10.76 -22.14
N LEU A 689 17.07 11.53 -21.37
CA LEU A 689 16.55 12.58 -20.49
C LEU A 689 15.86 13.72 -21.26
N ASP A 690 16.11 13.89 -22.56
CA ASP A 690 15.37 14.85 -23.40
C ASP A 690 13.85 14.57 -23.39
N LEU A 691 13.43 13.32 -23.19
CA LEU A 691 12.00 12.97 -23.07
C LEU A 691 11.38 13.62 -21.83
N ILE A 692 12.08 13.59 -20.70
CA ILE A 692 11.64 14.21 -19.44
C ILE A 692 11.62 15.73 -19.59
N VAL A 693 12.65 16.31 -20.21
CA VAL A 693 12.71 17.75 -20.52
C VAL A 693 11.50 18.19 -21.34
N ASN A 694 11.18 17.47 -22.42
CA ASN A 694 10.03 17.79 -23.27
C ASN A 694 8.70 17.66 -22.52
N PHE A 695 8.57 16.64 -21.67
CA PHE A 695 7.37 16.43 -20.84
C PHE A 695 7.15 17.61 -19.88
N ILE A 696 8.18 17.99 -19.10
CA ILE A 696 8.08 19.12 -18.17
C ILE A 696 7.76 20.42 -18.91
N GLN A 697 8.40 20.66 -20.07
CA GLN A 697 8.09 21.83 -20.91
C GLN A 697 6.65 21.84 -21.41
N THR A 698 6.10 20.67 -21.75
CA THR A 698 4.70 20.55 -22.16
C THR A 698 3.79 20.91 -21.00
N LYS A 699 4.04 20.35 -19.81
CA LYS A 699 3.24 20.62 -18.60
C LYS A 699 3.32 22.07 -18.12
N LEU A 700 4.46 22.73 -18.25
CA LEU A 700 4.59 24.17 -17.94
C LEU A 700 3.71 25.05 -18.83
N ASN A 701 3.35 24.59 -20.03
CA ASN A 701 2.51 25.33 -20.99
C ASN A 701 1.02 24.94 -20.91
N GLU A 702 0.65 23.93 -20.12
CA GLU A 702 -0.75 23.51 -19.93
C GLU A 702 -1.43 24.43 -18.90
N THR A 703 -2.59 25.01 -19.25
CA THR A 703 -3.35 25.93 -18.38
C THR A 703 -4.59 25.29 -17.75
N ASN A 704 -5.01 24.11 -18.21
CA ASN A 704 -6.20 23.42 -17.73
C ASN A 704 -5.79 22.17 -16.96
N GLU A 705 -6.03 22.17 -15.65
CA GLU A 705 -5.82 21.00 -14.80
C GLU A 705 -7.16 20.59 -14.18
N ASN A 706 -7.63 19.39 -14.52
CA ASN A 706 -8.66 18.72 -13.75
C ASN A 706 -7.95 18.02 -12.59
N ASP A 707 -8.29 18.33 -11.35
CA ASP A 707 -7.69 17.70 -10.17
C ASP A 707 -7.98 16.18 -10.15
N ASN A 708 -7.02 15.39 -10.63
CA ASN A 708 -7.01 13.94 -10.47
C ASN A 708 -5.62 13.47 -10.02
N GLU A 709 -5.55 12.27 -9.46
CA GLU A 709 -4.30 11.73 -8.90
C GLU A 709 -3.16 11.55 -9.92
N PHE A 710 -3.45 11.59 -11.23
CA PHE A 710 -2.46 11.42 -12.30
C PHE A 710 -1.90 12.75 -12.82
N VAL A 711 -2.43 13.89 -12.40
CA VAL A 711 -1.90 15.19 -12.84
C VAL A 711 -0.53 15.46 -12.22
N PHE A 712 0.35 16.11 -12.97
CA PHE A 712 1.73 16.33 -12.58
C PHE A 712 1.87 17.04 -11.21
N HIS A 713 1.05 18.06 -10.90
CA HIS A 713 1.15 18.80 -9.62
C HIS A 713 0.72 17.98 -8.40
N MET A 714 -0.05 16.90 -8.60
CA MET A 714 -0.40 15.95 -7.54
C MET A 714 0.74 14.96 -7.27
N ARG A 715 1.69 14.85 -8.20
CA ARG A 715 2.75 13.84 -8.20
C ARG A 715 4.15 14.43 -8.00
N PHE A 716 4.32 15.71 -8.31
CA PHE A 716 5.56 16.46 -8.12
C PHE A 716 5.24 17.97 -7.91
N PRO A 717 5.81 18.63 -6.89
CA PRO A 717 5.42 19.98 -6.50
C PRO A 717 5.71 21.00 -7.60
N ARG A 718 4.74 21.88 -7.87
CA ARG A 718 4.83 22.92 -8.92
C ARG A 718 6.07 23.80 -8.78
N ASP A 719 6.43 24.13 -7.55
CA ASP A 719 7.59 24.98 -7.25
C ASP A 719 8.91 24.36 -7.75
N GLU A 720 8.98 23.03 -7.85
CA GLU A 720 10.18 22.31 -8.29
C GLU A 720 10.22 22.05 -9.80
N TRP A 721 9.19 22.39 -10.58
CA TRP A 721 9.14 22.06 -12.01
C TRP A 721 10.28 22.73 -12.80
N ASN A 722 10.59 23.99 -12.48
CA ASN A 722 11.68 24.71 -13.12
C ASN A 722 13.06 24.17 -12.70
N ASN A 723 13.21 23.74 -11.45
CA ASN A 723 14.44 23.14 -10.95
C ASN A 723 14.67 21.77 -11.60
N ALA A 724 13.62 20.94 -11.68
CA ALA A 724 13.65 19.69 -12.44
C ALA A 724 14.03 19.91 -13.90
N LEU A 725 13.44 20.90 -14.56
CA LEU A 725 13.78 21.23 -15.94
C LEU A 725 15.26 21.60 -16.12
N LYS A 726 15.84 22.36 -15.19
CA LYS A 726 17.28 22.70 -15.20
C LYS A 726 18.15 21.46 -14.97
N TYR A 727 17.76 20.61 -14.02
CA TYR A 727 18.50 19.42 -13.60
C TYR A 727 18.64 18.36 -14.72
N TYR A 728 17.60 18.16 -15.53
CA TYR A 728 17.63 17.19 -16.63
C TYR A 728 18.17 17.76 -17.95
N ARG A 729 18.30 19.09 -18.08
CA ARG A 729 18.86 19.67 -19.31
C ARG A 729 20.34 19.29 -19.43
N PRO A 730 20.79 18.90 -20.64
CA PRO A 730 22.20 18.74 -20.91
C PRO A 730 22.92 20.07 -20.67
N ILE A 731 24.09 20.02 -20.01
CA ILE A 731 24.94 21.20 -19.74
C ILE A 731 25.25 21.98 -21.04
N SER A 732 25.27 21.31 -22.20
CA SER A 732 25.50 21.91 -23.52
C SER A 732 24.35 22.75 -24.09
N LYS A 733 23.18 22.83 -23.41
CA LYS A 733 22.01 23.62 -23.84
C LYS A 733 21.64 24.75 -22.86
N LEU A 734 22.47 25.02 -21.85
CA LEU A 734 22.31 26.21 -21.01
C LEU A 734 22.79 27.43 -21.81
N PRO A 735 22.02 28.54 -21.88
CA PRO A 735 22.56 29.78 -22.42
C PRO A 735 23.78 30.17 -21.58
N LEU A 736 24.89 30.51 -22.25
CA LEU A 736 26.23 30.77 -21.71
C LEU A 736 26.33 31.91 -20.67
N ASN A 737 25.22 32.45 -20.16
CA ASN A 737 25.19 33.62 -19.29
C ASN A 737 24.74 33.34 -17.84
N SER A 738 24.94 32.14 -17.29
CA SER A 738 24.68 31.92 -15.85
C SER A 738 25.73 31.08 -15.11
N ILE A 739 26.95 30.97 -15.64
CA ILE A 739 28.09 30.45 -14.87
C ILE A 739 28.93 31.65 -14.43
N ALA A 740 28.50 32.29 -13.34
CA ALA A 740 29.42 33.11 -12.55
C ALA A 740 30.17 32.16 -11.60
N THR A 741 31.35 31.73 -12.03
CA THR A 741 32.38 31.17 -11.15
C THR A 741 32.79 32.24 -10.14
N HIS A 742 32.39 32.09 -8.88
CA HIS A 742 33.08 32.74 -7.78
C HIS A 742 34.15 31.79 -7.26
N GLU A 743 35.38 32.00 -7.72
CA GLU A 743 36.57 31.71 -6.92
C GLU A 743 37.14 33.02 -6.35
N PRO A 744 37.74 32.98 -5.15
CA PRO A 744 38.06 34.17 -4.37
C PRO A 744 39.44 34.72 -4.77
N THR A 745 39.52 36.01 -5.05
CA THR A 745 40.80 36.73 -5.09
C THR A 745 40.80 37.84 -4.04
N GLY A 746 41.92 37.90 -3.32
CA GLY A 746 42.06 38.60 -2.06
C GLY A 746 42.06 40.12 -2.14
N ASN A 747 41.56 40.69 -1.04
CA ASN A 747 42.20 41.71 -0.23
C ASN A 747 42.90 42.88 -0.96
N LYS A 748 42.24 44.05 -0.93
CA LYS A 748 42.90 45.35 -0.66
C LYS A 748 41.87 46.40 -0.19
N ASN A 749 42.18 46.97 0.98
CA ASN A 749 41.53 48.07 1.66
C ASN A 749 41.46 49.36 0.81
N HIS A 750 40.36 50.13 0.89
CA HIS A 750 40.26 51.32 1.75
C HIS A 750 38.93 52.08 1.52
N ASN A 751 38.23 52.31 2.65
CA ASN A 751 37.58 53.54 3.13
C ASN A 751 36.41 54.27 2.43
N ASP A 752 35.58 54.81 3.34
CA ASP A 752 34.56 55.87 3.28
C ASP A 752 33.13 55.41 2.90
N GLU A 753 32.22 55.20 3.87
CA GLU A 753 31.38 56.16 4.63
C GLU A 753 30.11 56.64 3.87
N GLU A 754 29.00 56.69 4.62
CA GLU A 754 27.67 57.30 4.33
C GLU A 754 26.65 56.45 3.53
N LYS A 755 25.58 55.92 4.14
CA LYS A 755 24.28 56.51 4.62
C LYS A 755 23.18 56.59 3.54
N GLU A 756 22.02 56.05 3.96
CA GLU A 756 20.63 56.43 3.63
C GLU A 756 19.85 55.89 2.39
N ASN A 757 18.65 55.38 2.74
CA ASN A 757 17.30 55.52 2.13
C ASN A 757 17.04 55.05 0.69
N VAL A 758 16.16 54.06 0.49
CA VAL A 758 14.68 54.10 0.41
C VAL A 758 14.15 54.72 -0.89
N SER A 759 13.35 53.89 -1.59
CA SER A 759 12.31 54.19 -2.58
C SER A 759 12.69 54.61 -4.01
N ASP A 760 11.81 54.16 -4.91
CA ASP A 760 11.63 54.54 -6.31
C ASP A 760 12.59 53.94 -7.36
N ILE A 761 12.06 53.08 -8.22
CA ILE A 761 11.65 53.47 -9.58
C ILE A 761 10.87 52.30 -10.19
N LEU A 762 9.56 52.53 -10.29
CA LEU A 762 8.61 51.78 -11.10
C LEU A 762 8.26 52.69 -12.28
N GLY A 763 8.55 52.26 -13.50
CA GLY A 763 7.87 52.79 -14.69
C GLY A 763 8.76 53.25 -15.85
N LYS A 764 8.31 52.79 -17.05
CA LYS A 764 8.72 53.17 -18.42
C LYS A 764 9.98 52.41 -18.89
N GLU A 765 10.02 51.77 -20.06
CA GLU A 765 9.53 52.25 -21.35
C GLU A 765 8.98 51.14 -22.26
N ILE A 766 7.93 51.53 -22.99
CA ILE A 766 7.40 50.94 -24.22
C ILE A 766 7.96 51.78 -25.39
N LYS A 767 8.36 51.11 -26.48
CA LYS A 767 8.76 51.57 -27.84
C LYS A 767 10.27 51.61 -28.14
N ALA A 768 10.72 50.57 -28.84
CA ALA A 768 11.24 50.68 -30.22
C ALA A 768 11.08 49.31 -30.91
#